data_AF-A0A367JWW1-F1
#
_entry.id   AF-A0A367JWW1-F1
#
_cell.length_a   1.000
_cell.length_b   1.000
_cell.length_c   1.000
_cell.angle_alpha   90.00
_cell.angle_beta   90.00
_cell.angle_gamma   90.00
#
_symmetry.space_group_name_H-M   'P 1'
#
loop_
_entity.id
_entity.type
_entity.pdbx_description
1 polymer ?
#
loop_
_entity_poly.entity_id
_entity_poly.type
_entity_poly.pdbx_seq_one_letter_code
_entity_poly.pdbx_strand_id
1 'polypeptide(L)'
;MNKKPVLHGLKSDFTFDRNTCNILKINPIFSSLPAVNWSDINQLVSSYVEKNESDIVDADKAFSQICNSLETICKKRRKHLALLSYCTDLLNFLKQNKNKKQFKVRFASKLHELEGQALDNQARQEGYNNGVRLAIIGGREYANTLNKEISTERREERYETDSVHSERETDPVKSQQKAVEYEHEPLLHCNEDPNMPDTETNFLLKVRERDCFYAKVDSDNRRKRISVGTAIKHDALLKYELFKKEISLNSHERKNMSTGLSSTLDLIDLTDEGQACNFEQQEWQEIRSTLMAKYASNKKCHVPQAIVTTWKIITSLSQRDNGFELGKKYITELEEAPGYKPFLKYLRVLQVCLNIMENNPRLLEKKYASRFTEYDYLGKIWIPLFDSILAINGSTIRLKSGESINSISTGNKEEQYESSKSVKGFKIDLRFIYDTEEDEYDVGAGEATKTNNDDKLLQDLGKVIRESKDVLDGLLNIVMEDSIAKSLSAWFVQICGLQGEIASVHLAFNGLYVAVPQGKLKFPTSIATMDDFLGTFSSMLLFVSKLEKHAIDIKSAIEQLENRRSSMGFTFNRARPLIEGHQRSEWMRPTWYSPPRQQQAKSQLPFNLFGREAYYSEPEEDARSAAESDRFEEEDADEFGWIRRDDGWFNIHSKTFSHIHYKKLE
;
A
#
# COMPACT_ATOMS: atom_id res chain seq x y z
N MET A 1 -22.35 -0.79 29.18
CA MET A 1 -21.69 -1.62 28.15
C MET A 1 -22.06 -3.07 28.43
N ASN A 2 -22.85 -3.71 27.57
CA ASN A 2 -23.20 -5.13 27.77
C ASN A 2 -21.98 -6.00 27.43
N LYS A 3 -21.57 -6.82 28.39
CA LYS A 3 -20.41 -7.71 28.29
C LYS A 3 -20.72 -8.82 27.29
N LYS A 4 -19.69 -9.32 26.60
CA LYS A 4 -19.78 -10.53 25.76
C LYS A 4 -20.25 -11.71 26.64
N PRO A 5 -21.25 -12.51 26.21
CA PRO A 5 -21.71 -13.68 26.95
C PRO A 5 -20.55 -14.63 27.28
N VAL A 6 -20.53 -15.17 28.49
CA VAL A 6 -19.50 -16.09 28.97
C VAL A 6 -20.11 -17.48 29.16
N LEU A 7 -19.39 -18.53 28.73
CA LEU A 7 -19.83 -19.92 28.87
C LEU A 7 -19.64 -20.44 30.29
N HIS A 8 -20.55 -20.07 31.19
CA HIS A 8 -20.56 -20.62 32.53
C HIS A 8 -21.13 -22.05 32.53
N GLY A 9 -20.28 -23.04 32.85
CA GLY A 9 -20.71 -24.44 33.02
C GLY A 9 -20.99 -25.22 31.74
N LEU A 10 -20.66 -24.67 30.57
CA LEU A 10 -20.71 -25.38 29.28
C LEU A 10 -19.27 -25.59 28.79
N LYS A 11 -18.96 -26.76 28.22
CA LYS A 11 -17.65 -26.99 27.59
C LYS A 11 -17.47 -26.06 26.39
N SER A 12 -16.25 -25.58 26.15
CA SER A 12 -15.93 -24.67 25.05
C SER A 12 -16.19 -25.30 23.67
N ASP A 13 -15.95 -26.61 23.56
CA ASP A 13 -16.15 -27.43 22.36
C ASP A 13 -17.59 -27.97 22.22
N PHE A 14 -18.52 -27.56 23.10
CA PHE A 14 -19.90 -28.01 23.03
C PHE A 14 -20.52 -27.64 21.67
N THR A 15 -21.06 -28.65 20.98
CA THR A 15 -21.84 -28.54 19.74
C THR A 15 -23.06 -29.45 19.87
N PHE A 16 -24.11 -29.17 19.10
CA PHE A 16 -25.18 -30.15 18.94
C PHE A 16 -24.79 -31.15 17.86
N ASP A 17 -25.12 -32.42 17.99
CA ASP A 17 -25.04 -33.30 16.83
C ASP A 17 -26.11 -32.92 15.78
N ARG A 18 -25.87 -33.27 14.52
CA ARG A 18 -26.76 -32.92 13.40
C ARG A 18 -28.19 -33.46 13.58
N ASN A 19 -28.33 -34.65 14.18
CA ASN A 19 -29.63 -35.25 14.44
C ASN A 19 -30.40 -34.46 15.51
N THR A 20 -29.72 -34.01 16.56
CA THR A 20 -30.30 -33.12 17.58
C THR A 20 -30.74 -31.78 16.97
N CYS A 21 -29.96 -31.17 16.07
CA CYS A 21 -30.40 -29.96 15.38
C CYS A 21 -31.71 -30.17 14.60
N ASN A 22 -31.83 -31.29 13.89
CA ASN A 22 -33.04 -31.66 13.15
C ASN A 22 -34.25 -31.89 14.07
N ILE A 23 -34.07 -32.65 15.16
CA ILE A 23 -35.13 -32.91 16.17
C ILE A 23 -35.61 -31.60 16.81
N LEU A 24 -34.68 -30.71 17.13
CA LEU A 24 -34.99 -29.41 17.71
C LEU A 24 -35.58 -28.44 16.68
N LYS A 25 -35.42 -28.69 15.38
CA LYS A 25 -35.72 -27.78 14.27
C LYS A 25 -34.97 -26.45 14.41
N ILE A 26 -33.67 -26.53 14.67
CA ILE A 26 -32.77 -25.37 14.75
C ILE A 26 -31.77 -25.39 13.61
N ASN A 27 -31.18 -24.22 13.30
CA ASN A 27 -30.25 -24.09 12.20
C ASN A 27 -29.01 -25.01 12.36
N PRO A 28 -28.56 -25.71 11.31
CA PRO A 28 -27.46 -26.68 11.39
C PRO A 28 -26.11 -26.08 11.79
N ILE A 29 -25.92 -24.75 11.75
CA ILE A 29 -24.66 -24.12 12.20
C ILE A 29 -24.27 -24.52 13.62
N PHE A 30 -25.25 -24.76 14.49
CA PHE A 30 -25.01 -25.12 15.89
C PHE A 30 -24.43 -26.54 16.04
N SER A 31 -24.34 -27.29 14.94
CA SER A 31 -23.65 -28.58 14.89
C SER A 31 -22.20 -28.54 14.41
N SER A 32 -21.81 -27.47 13.72
CA SER A 32 -20.43 -27.30 13.23
C SER A 32 -19.66 -26.23 13.99
N LEU A 33 -20.35 -25.26 14.58
CA LEU A 33 -19.73 -24.16 15.30
C LEU A 33 -19.72 -24.45 16.82
N PRO A 34 -18.55 -24.54 17.48
CA PRO A 34 -18.46 -24.70 18.92
C PRO A 34 -19.09 -23.54 19.69
N ALA A 35 -19.68 -23.83 20.86
CA ALA A 35 -20.40 -22.85 21.67
C ALA A 35 -19.55 -21.63 22.08
N VAL A 36 -18.24 -21.82 22.25
CA VAL A 36 -17.28 -20.72 22.48
C VAL A 36 -17.29 -19.65 21.39
N ASN A 37 -17.66 -20.02 20.17
CA ASN A 37 -17.66 -19.14 19.01
C ASN A 37 -19.05 -18.59 18.67
N TRP A 38 -20.13 -19.00 19.35
CA TRP A 38 -21.49 -18.50 19.05
C TRP A 38 -21.65 -17.00 19.30
N SER A 39 -20.83 -16.42 20.18
CA SER A 39 -20.79 -14.98 20.47
C SER A 39 -19.81 -14.19 19.58
N ASP A 40 -19.06 -14.87 18.71
CA ASP A 40 -18.22 -14.25 17.69
C ASP A 40 -19.02 -14.10 16.39
N ILE A 41 -19.47 -12.87 16.12
CA ILE A 41 -20.30 -12.53 14.95
C ILE A 41 -19.62 -12.95 13.64
N ASN A 42 -18.29 -12.85 13.54
CA ASN A 42 -17.58 -13.20 12.32
C ASN A 42 -17.68 -14.70 12.05
N GLN A 43 -17.38 -15.53 13.05
CA GLN A 43 -17.45 -16.99 12.92
C GLN A 43 -18.89 -17.47 12.72
N LEU A 44 -19.84 -16.83 13.40
CA LEU A 44 -21.25 -17.14 13.26
C LEU A 44 -21.76 -16.88 11.84
N VAL A 45 -21.35 -15.76 11.23
CA VAL A 45 -21.65 -15.45 9.83
C VAL A 45 -20.98 -16.44 8.89
N SER A 46 -19.66 -16.67 9.01
CA SER A 46 -18.94 -17.59 8.12
C SER A 46 -19.55 -18.99 8.13
N SER A 47 -19.79 -19.55 9.31
CA SER A 47 -20.42 -20.87 9.43
C SER A 47 -21.85 -20.90 8.90
N TYR A 48 -22.61 -19.80 9.02
CA TYR A 48 -23.95 -19.73 8.44
C TYR A 48 -23.91 -19.77 6.92
N VAL A 49 -23.07 -18.96 6.29
CA VAL A 49 -23.00 -18.91 4.83
C VAL A 49 -22.51 -20.24 4.26
N GLU A 50 -21.45 -20.83 4.83
CA GLU A 50 -20.91 -22.14 4.42
C GLU A 50 -21.94 -23.30 4.52
N LYS A 51 -22.89 -23.23 5.46
CA LYS A 51 -23.90 -24.28 5.65
C LYS A 51 -25.17 -24.06 4.85
N ASN A 52 -25.37 -22.88 4.28
CA ASN A 52 -26.58 -22.50 3.56
C ASN A 52 -26.25 -21.95 2.16
N GLU A 53 -25.14 -22.39 1.55
CA GLU A 53 -24.68 -21.90 0.23
C GLU A 53 -25.76 -21.98 -0.87
N SER A 54 -26.64 -22.99 -0.82
CA SER A 54 -27.71 -23.16 -1.80
C SER A 54 -28.97 -22.33 -1.53
N ASP A 55 -29.14 -21.84 -0.30
CA ASP A 55 -30.34 -21.15 0.19
C ASP A 55 -29.93 -19.81 0.85
N ILE A 56 -29.00 -19.10 0.21
CA ILE A 56 -28.52 -17.81 0.71
C ILE A 56 -29.69 -16.84 0.73
N VAL A 57 -30.13 -16.52 1.94
CA VAL A 57 -31.16 -15.53 2.23
C VAL A 57 -30.52 -14.19 2.58
N ASP A 58 -31.32 -13.12 2.52
CA ASP A 58 -30.86 -11.81 3.00
C ASP A 58 -30.39 -11.86 4.47
N ALA A 59 -29.57 -10.87 4.84
CA ALA A 59 -28.96 -10.82 6.16
C ALA A 59 -29.98 -10.74 7.32
N ASP A 60 -31.15 -10.14 7.11
CA ASP A 60 -32.20 -10.05 8.14
C ASP A 60 -32.87 -11.40 8.38
N LYS A 61 -33.13 -12.16 7.31
CA LYS A 61 -33.68 -13.52 7.41
C LYS A 61 -32.66 -14.47 8.04
N ALA A 62 -31.39 -14.40 7.65
CA ALA A 62 -30.32 -15.18 8.28
C ALA A 62 -30.21 -14.88 9.79
N PHE A 63 -30.14 -13.60 10.16
CA PHE A 63 -30.11 -13.18 11.56
C PHE A 63 -31.33 -13.67 12.35
N SER A 64 -32.52 -13.58 11.75
CA SER A 64 -33.78 -14.03 12.36
C SER A 64 -33.80 -15.54 12.59
N GLN A 65 -33.30 -16.34 11.64
CA GLN A 65 -33.21 -17.80 11.80
C GLN A 65 -32.28 -18.20 12.95
N ILE A 66 -31.15 -17.51 13.11
CA ILE A 66 -30.21 -17.74 14.22
C ILE A 66 -30.88 -17.41 15.56
N CYS A 67 -31.53 -16.24 15.65
CA CYS A 67 -32.25 -15.84 16.86
C CYS A 67 -33.37 -16.83 17.22
N ASN A 68 -34.17 -17.25 16.24
CA ASN A 68 -35.25 -18.22 16.42
C ASN A 68 -34.72 -19.60 16.87
N SER A 69 -33.54 -19.98 16.39
CA SER A 69 -32.86 -21.21 16.80
C SER A 69 -32.44 -21.15 18.27
N LEU A 70 -31.83 -20.04 18.71
CA LEU A 70 -31.47 -19.81 20.12
C LEU A 70 -32.70 -19.78 21.03
N GLU A 71 -33.77 -19.12 20.61
CA GLU A 71 -35.05 -19.13 21.35
C GLU A 71 -35.64 -20.54 21.48
N THR A 72 -35.54 -21.34 20.42
CA THR A 72 -35.99 -22.73 20.42
C THR A 72 -35.16 -23.60 21.36
N ILE A 73 -33.84 -23.39 21.42
CA ILE A 73 -32.95 -24.04 22.39
C ILE A 73 -33.40 -23.69 23.81
N CYS A 74 -33.61 -22.41 24.12
CA CYS A 74 -34.07 -21.97 25.44
C CYS A 74 -35.40 -22.66 25.84
N LYS A 75 -36.37 -22.74 24.92
CA LYS A 75 -37.68 -23.38 25.17
C LYS A 75 -37.57 -24.89 25.37
N LYS A 76 -36.88 -25.60 24.47
CA LYS A 76 -36.85 -27.07 24.44
C LYS A 76 -35.82 -27.69 25.39
N ARG A 77 -34.76 -26.95 25.77
CA ARG A 77 -33.69 -27.42 26.66
C ARG A 77 -33.72 -26.73 28.03
N ARG A 78 -34.89 -26.32 28.52
CA ARG A 78 -35.07 -25.62 29.82
C ARG A 78 -34.45 -26.30 31.04
N LYS A 79 -34.25 -27.63 31.01
CA LYS A 79 -33.61 -28.40 32.10
C LYS A 79 -32.07 -28.30 32.09
N HIS A 80 -31.45 -27.89 30.98
CA HIS A 80 -30.01 -27.74 30.86
C HIS A 80 -29.62 -26.30 31.24
N LEU A 81 -29.56 -26.01 32.55
CA LEU A 81 -29.48 -24.65 33.08
C LEU A 81 -28.29 -23.83 32.53
N ALA A 82 -27.10 -24.41 32.39
CA ALA A 82 -25.92 -23.73 31.83
C ALA A 82 -26.15 -23.25 30.37
N LEU A 83 -26.72 -24.12 29.54
CA LEU A 83 -27.04 -23.83 28.13
C LEU A 83 -28.19 -22.80 28.03
N LEU A 84 -29.22 -22.94 28.86
CA LEU A 84 -30.33 -21.98 28.93
C LEU A 84 -29.83 -20.58 29.27
N SER A 85 -28.98 -20.46 30.29
CA SER A 85 -28.38 -19.19 30.70
C SER A 85 -27.56 -18.58 29.55
N TYR A 86 -26.65 -19.36 28.97
CA TYR A 86 -25.77 -18.88 27.90
C TYR A 86 -26.56 -18.45 26.64
N CYS A 87 -27.54 -19.24 26.21
CA CYS A 87 -28.36 -18.89 25.04
C CYS A 87 -29.22 -17.64 25.30
N THR A 88 -29.69 -17.42 26.53
CA THR A 88 -30.44 -16.22 26.90
C THR A 88 -29.56 -14.97 26.84
N ASP A 89 -28.36 -15.04 27.42
CA ASP A 89 -27.38 -13.96 27.36
C ASP A 89 -26.93 -13.68 25.92
N LEU A 90 -26.73 -14.73 25.13
CA LEU A 90 -26.38 -14.63 23.71
C LEU A 90 -27.48 -13.98 22.88
N LEU A 91 -28.75 -14.33 23.11
CA LEU A 91 -29.87 -13.72 22.41
C LEU A 91 -29.96 -12.21 22.73
N ASN A 92 -29.80 -11.84 24.00
CA ASN A 92 -29.75 -10.44 24.44
C ASN A 92 -28.54 -9.70 23.88
N PHE A 93 -27.41 -10.38 23.71
CA PHE A 93 -26.22 -9.83 23.08
C PHE A 93 -26.45 -9.57 21.58
N LEU A 94 -26.91 -10.57 20.83
CA LEU A 94 -27.11 -10.45 19.38
C LEU A 94 -28.17 -9.42 19.02
N LYS A 95 -29.29 -9.36 19.75
CA LYS A 95 -30.41 -8.42 19.49
C LYS A 95 -30.06 -6.94 19.74
N GLN A 96 -28.89 -6.63 20.32
CA GLN A 96 -28.45 -5.24 20.43
C GLN A 96 -28.25 -4.62 19.04
N ASN A 97 -28.74 -3.40 18.83
CA ASN A 97 -28.65 -2.70 17.55
C ASN A 97 -27.23 -2.68 16.96
N LYS A 98 -26.21 -2.48 17.81
CA LYS A 98 -24.79 -2.51 17.39
C LYS A 98 -24.41 -3.87 16.79
N ASN A 99 -24.75 -4.96 17.47
CA ASN A 99 -24.37 -6.32 17.06
C ASN A 99 -25.20 -6.80 15.86
N LYS A 100 -26.48 -6.43 15.79
CA LYS A 100 -27.31 -6.65 14.60
C LYS A 100 -26.74 -5.94 13.38
N LYS A 101 -26.34 -4.66 13.50
CA LYS A 101 -25.66 -3.93 12.42
C LYS A 101 -24.35 -4.61 12.02
N GLN A 102 -23.51 -4.98 13.00
CA GLN A 102 -22.26 -5.68 12.75
C GLN A 102 -22.47 -7.02 12.03
N PHE A 103 -23.49 -7.79 12.40
CA PHE A 103 -23.86 -9.03 11.72
C PHE A 103 -24.18 -8.78 10.24
N LYS A 104 -25.03 -7.79 9.93
CA LYS A 104 -25.40 -7.45 8.54
C LYS A 104 -24.19 -7.07 7.69
N VAL A 105 -23.32 -6.22 8.22
CA VAL A 105 -22.10 -5.79 7.52
C VAL A 105 -21.18 -6.99 7.23
N ARG A 106 -20.97 -7.86 8.22
CA ARG A 106 -20.15 -9.06 8.05
C ARG A 106 -20.77 -10.06 7.09
N PHE A 107 -22.10 -10.21 7.12
CA PHE A 107 -22.83 -11.08 6.20
C PHE A 107 -22.68 -10.63 4.75
N ALA A 108 -22.91 -9.34 4.45
CA ALA A 108 -22.72 -8.79 3.12
C ALA A 108 -21.27 -8.93 2.63
N SER A 109 -20.30 -8.67 3.51
CA SER A 109 -18.87 -8.85 3.20
C SER A 109 -18.53 -10.31 2.86
N LYS A 110 -19.11 -11.28 3.57
CA LYS A 110 -18.86 -12.70 3.31
C LYS A 110 -19.53 -13.18 2.03
N LEU A 111 -20.69 -12.63 1.68
CA LEU A 111 -21.37 -12.90 0.41
C LEU A 111 -20.50 -12.48 -0.78
N HIS A 112 -20.01 -11.24 -0.74
CA HIS A 112 -19.14 -10.70 -1.77
C HIS A 112 -17.81 -11.47 -1.88
N GLU A 113 -17.28 -12.00 -0.76
CA GLU A 113 -16.11 -12.88 -0.79
C GLU A 113 -16.38 -14.18 -1.56
N LEU A 114 -17.55 -14.80 -1.36
CA LEU A 114 -17.93 -16.02 -2.07
C LEU A 114 -18.24 -15.77 -3.54
N GLU A 115 -18.90 -14.67 -3.87
CA GLU A 115 -19.10 -14.26 -5.28
C GLU A 115 -17.76 -14.07 -5.98
N GLY A 116 -16.80 -13.40 -5.32
CA GLY A 116 -15.43 -13.26 -5.83
C GLY A 116 -14.73 -14.60 -6.03
N GLN A 117 -14.89 -15.55 -5.10
CA GLN A 117 -14.32 -16.90 -5.23
C GLN A 117 -14.99 -17.70 -6.36
N ALA A 118 -16.30 -17.56 -6.54
CA ALA A 118 -17.03 -18.20 -7.63
C ALA A 118 -16.56 -17.69 -9.00
N LEU A 119 -16.39 -16.37 -9.14
CA LEU A 119 -15.84 -15.73 -10.35
C LEU A 119 -14.39 -16.15 -10.62
N ASP A 120 -13.54 -16.22 -9.58
CA ASP A 120 -12.15 -16.69 -9.75
C ASP A 120 -12.10 -18.16 -10.18
N ASN A 121 -12.95 -19.02 -9.58
CA ASN A 121 -13.05 -20.42 -9.99
C ASN A 121 -13.57 -20.56 -11.43
N GLN A 122 -14.55 -19.75 -11.82
CA GLN A 122 -15.05 -19.70 -13.19
C GLN A 122 -13.94 -19.27 -14.16
N ALA A 123 -13.23 -18.17 -13.87
CA ALA A 123 -12.13 -17.68 -14.70
C ALA A 123 -10.99 -18.70 -14.82
N ARG A 124 -10.67 -19.43 -13.75
CA ARG A 124 -9.70 -20.54 -13.79
C ARG A 124 -10.18 -21.70 -14.65
N GLN A 125 -11.45 -22.06 -14.55
CA GLN A 125 -12.03 -23.13 -15.36
C GLN A 125 -12.07 -22.74 -16.84
N GLU A 126 -12.44 -21.50 -17.14
CA GLU A 126 -12.39 -20.93 -18.50
C GLU A 126 -10.96 -20.88 -19.02
N GLY A 127 -10.00 -20.41 -18.22
CA GLY A 127 -8.58 -20.41 -18.56
C GLY A 127 -8.04 -21.82 -18.84
N TYR A 128 -8.44 -22.81 -18.04
CA TYR A 128 -8.10 -24.22 -18.28
C TYR A 128 -8.71 -24.73 -19.58
N ASN A 129 -10.01 -24.50 -19.80
CA ASN A 129 -10.71 -24.90 -21.02
C ASN A 129 -10.07 -24.26 -22.26
N ASN A 130 -9.68 -22.99 -22.15
CA ASN A 130 -8.99 -22.22 -23.17
C ASN A 130 -7.60 -22.80 -23.46
N GLY A 131 -6.85 -23.17 -22.43
CA GLY A 131 -5.55 -23.86 -22.58
C GLY A 131 -5.69 -25.21 -23.28
N VAL A 132 -6.72 -26.00 -22.95
CA VAL A 132 -7.01 -27.28 -23.63
C VAL A 132 -7.41 -27.05 -25.08
N ARG A 133 -8.30 -26.09 -25.37
CA ARG A 133 -8.70 -25.73 -26.74
C ARG A 133 -7.48 -25.31 -27.56
N LEU A 134 -6.66 -24.41 -27.02
CA LEU A 134 -5.42 -23.93 -27.63
C LEU A 134 -4.47 -25.08 -27.99
N ALA A 135 -4.31 -26.06 -27.11
CA ALA A 135 -3.46 -27.22 -27.34
C ALA A 135 -3.99 -28.15 -28.47
N ILE A 136 -5.32 -28.24 -28.63
CA ILE A 136 -5.95 -29.12 -29.62
C ILE A 136 -5.94 -28.51 -31.03
N ILE A 137 -6.35 -27.24 -31.18
CA ILE A 137 -6.55 -26.61 -32.50
C ILE A 137 -5.37 -25.70 -32.91
N GLY A 138 -4.42 -25.46 -32.00
CA GLY A 138 -3.27 -24.60 -32.24
C GLY A 138 -3.60 -23.09 -32.18
N GLY A 139 -2.55 -22.28 -32.00
CA GLY A 139 -2.69 -20.85 -31.66
C GLY A 139 -3.47 -20.01 -32.67
N ARG A 140 -3.26 -20.23 -33.97
CA ARG A 140 -3.91 -19.42 -35.01
C ARG A 140 -5.42 -19.69 -35.10
N GLU A 141 -5.83 -20.95 -35.06
CA GLU A 141 -7.25 -21.33 -35.15
C GLU A 141 -8.01 -20.98 -33.86
N TYR A 142 -7.34 -21.11 -32.71
CA TYR A 142 -7.85 -20.66 -31.42
C TYR A 142 -8.13 -19.16 -31.40
N ALA A 143 -7.17 -18.32 -31.85
CA ALA A 143 -7.36 -16.88 -31.91
C ALA A 143 -8.55 -16.46 -32.79
N ASN A 144 -8.72 -17.10 -33.95
CA ASN A 144 -9.86 -16.84 -34.83
C ASN A 144 -11.20 -17.21 -34.19
N THR A 145 -11.24 -18.34 -33.47
CA THR A 145 -12.45 -18.81 -32.79
C THR A 145 -12.82 -17.87 -31.63
N LEU A 146 -11.84 -17.48 -30.82
CA LEU A 146 -12.04 -16.56 -29.70
C LEU A 146 -12.52 -15.18 -30.17
N ASN A 147 -11.95 -14.64 -31.25
CA ASN A 147 -12.39 -13.37 -31.82
C ASN A 147 -13.85 -13.43 -32.31
N LYS A 148 -14.29 -14.58 -32.84
CA LYS A 148 -15.68 -14.79 -33.24
C LYS A 148 -16.62 -14.84 -32.03
N GLU A 149 -16.22 -15.52 -30.96
CA GLU A 149 -16.98 -15.59 -29.70
C GLU A 149 -17.15 -14.19 -29.08
N ILE A 150 -16.05 -13.42 -28.94
CA ILE A 150 -16.08 -12.03 -28.44
C ILE A 150 -16.98 -11.13 -29.30
N SER A 151 -16.93 -11.30 -30.63
CA SER A 151 -17.79 -10.50 -31.53
C SER A 151 -19.28 -10.83 -31.42
N THR A 152 -19.61 -12.05 -30.96
CA THR A 152 -20.99 -12.51 -30.78
C THR A 152 -21.54 -12.01 -29.44
N GLU A 153 -20.79 -12.15 -28.35
CA GLU A 153 -21.17 -11.62 -27.03
C GLU A 153 -21.40 -10.11 -27.06
N ARG A 154 -20.51 -9.34 -27.70
CA ARG A 154 -20.66 -7.88 -27.87
C ARG A 154 -21.87 -7.45 -28.71
N ARG A 155 -22.43 -8.37 -29.52
CA ARG A 155 -23.68 -8.12 -30.25
C ARG A 155 -24.88 -8.37 -29.35
N GLU A 156 -24.86 -9.42 -28.55
CA GLU A 156 -25.95 -9.76 -27.63
C GLU A 156 -26.11 -8.73 -26.50
N GLU A 157 -25.02 -8.25 -25.91
CA GLU A 157 -25.06 -7.17 -24.90
C GLU A 157 -25.66 -5.86 -25.43
N ARG A 158 -25.49 -5.60 -26.73
CA ARG A 158 -26.03 -4.40 -27.41
C ARG A 158 -27.54 -4.48 -27.63
N TYR A 159 -28.06 -5.68 -27.88
CA TYR A 159 -29.51 -5.89 -28.02
C TYR A 159 -30.25 -5.87 -26.68
N GLU A 160 -29.63 -6.30 -25.58
CA GLU A 160 -30.24 -6.23 -24.26
C GLU A 160 -30.32 -4.81 -23.70
N THR A 161 -29.31 -3.97 -23.98
CA THR A 161 -29.28 -2.58 -23.52
C THR A 161 -30.27 -1.67 -24.27
N ASP A 162 -30.52 -1.92 -25.55
CA ASP A 162 -31.49 -1.14 -26.34
C ASP A 162 -32.96 -1.51 -26.02
N SER A 163 -33.24 -2.70 -25.47
CA SER A 163 -34.61 -3.14 -25.16
C SER A 163 -35.19 -2.54 -23.85
N VAL A 164 -34.33 -2.01 -22.96
CA VAL A 164 -34.74 -1.54 -21.62
C VAL A 164 -35.03 -0.03 -21.59
N HIS A 165 -34.87 0.70 -22.70
CA HIS A 165 -35.15 2.15 -22.78
C HIS A 165 -36.48 2.53 -23.45
N SER A 166 -37.36 1.57 -23.69
CA SER A 166 -38.69 1.78 -24.26
C SER A 166 -39.78 1.32 -23.29
N GLU A 167 -39.98 2.01 -22.17
CA GLU A 167 -41.27 2.13 -21.46
C GLU A 167 -41.09 2.89 -20.12
N ARG A 168 -41.46 4.18 -20.09
CA ARG A 168 -42.31 4.84 -19.06
C ARG A 168 -42.10 6.36 -19.02
N GLU A 169 -43.10 7.08 -19.50
CA GLU A 169 -43.42 8.48 -19.13
C GLU A 169 -44.85 8.54 -18.57
N THR A 170 -45.17 9.67 -17.88
CA THR A 170 -46.36 10.07 -17.08
C THR A 170 -46.25 9.73 -15.59
N ASP A 171 -46.40 10.62 -14.58
CA ASP A 171 -46.90 12.01 -14.43
C ASP A 171 -46.29 12.66 -13.15
N PRO A 172 -46.39 14.00 -12.94
CA PRO A 172 -45.75 14.70 -11.83
C PRO A 172 -46.69 14.96 -10.64
N VAL A 173 -46.21 14.72 -9.41
CA VAL A 173 -46.89 15.17 -8.16
C VAL A 173 -45.96 16.07 -7.35
N LYS A 174 -46.41 17.32 -7.18
CA LYS A 174 -45.85 18.32 -6.28
C LYS A 174 -46.00 17.88 -4.82
N SER A 175 -44.94 18.00 -4.03
CA SER A 175 -45.09 18.23 -2.58
C SER A 175 -43.98 19.14 -2.06
N GLN A 176 -44.42 20.18 -1.36
CA GLN A 176 -43.62 21.17 -0.67
C GLN A 176 -43.20 20.60 0.69
N GLN A 177 -41.91 20.63 1.03
CA GLN A 177 -41.49 20.63 2.44
C GLN A 177 -40.36 21.63 2.66
N LYS A 178 -40.58 22.45 3.69
CA LYS A 178 -39.73 23.52 4.22
C LYS A 178 -38.41 22.96 4.74
N ALA A 179 -37.30 23.53 4.29
CA ALA A 179 -36.00 23.40 4.93
C ALA A 179 -35.88 24.40 6.10
N VAL A 180 -35.31 23.93 7.20
CA VAL A 180 -34.85 24.72 8.34
C VAL A 180 -33.36 25.00 8.09
N GLU A 181 -33.01 26.29 7.99
CA GLU A 181 -31.63 26.78 7.87
C GLU A 181 -30.84 26.44 9.15
N TYR A 182 -29.70 25.77 8.96
CA TYR A 182 -28.56 25.85 9.86
C TYR A 182 -27.38 26.37 9.04
N GLU A 183 -26.88 27.55 9.41
CA GLU A 183 -25.71 28.19 8.81
C GLU A 183 -24.46 27.34 9.09
N HIS A 184 -23.86 26.82 8.01
CA HIS A 184 -22.47 26.37 7.99
C HIS A 184 -21.69 27.31 7.07
N GLU A 185 -20.59 27.87 7.58
CA GLU A 185 -19.64 28.69 6.83
C GLU A 185 -19.09 27.94 5.61
N PRO A 186 -18.94 28.58 4.44
CA PRO A 186 -18.49 27.90 3.24
C PRO A 186 -16.96 27.75 3.18
N LEU A 187 -16.54 26.52 2.87
CA LEU A 187 -15.26 26.23 2.20
C LEU A 187 -15.09 27.16 1.00
N LEU A 188 -13.88 27.68 0.83
CA LEU A 188 -13.44 28.56 -0.25
C LEU A 188 -14.00 28.13 -1.62
N HIS A 189 -15.10 28.76 -2.03
CA HIS A 189 -15.46 28.85 -3.44
C HIS A 189 -14.45 29.77 -4.09
N CYS A 190 -13.47 29.19 -4.79
CA CYS A 190 -12.68 29.94 -5.75
C CYS A 190 -13.66 30.44 -6.83
N ASN A 191 -14.07 31.71 -6.73
CA ASN A 191 -14.69 32.39 -7.86
C ASN A 191 -13.66 32.35 -9.00
N GLU A 192 -13.99 31.66 -10.09
CA GLU A 192 -13.22 31.70 -11.33
C GLU A 192 -13.12 33.16 -11.76
N ASP A 193 -11.94 33.76 -11.63
CA ASP A 193 -11.65 35.05 -12.25
C ASP A 193 -11.52 34.81 -13.76
N PRO A 194 -12.46 35.30 -14.60
CA PRO A 194 -12.45 35.06 -16.03
C PRO A 194 -11.26 35.70 -16.76
N ASN A 195 -10.39 36.43 -16.05
CA ASN A 195 -9.18 37.05 -16.59
C ASN A 195 -7.87 36.36 -16.17
N MET A 196 -7.88 35.20 -15.51
CA MET A 196 -6.63 34.47 -15.27
C MET A 196 -6.07 33.91 -16.59
N PRO A 197 -4.78 34.15 -16.94
CA PRO A 197 -4.17 33.59 -18.14
C PRO A 197 -4.24 32.06 -18.11
N ASP A 198 -4.42 31.43 -19.28
CA ASP A 198 -4.36 29.97 -19.45
C ASP A 198 -2.96 29.47 -19.07
N THR A 199 -2.75 29.18 -17.79
CA THR A 199 -1.53 28.55 -17.28
C THR A 199 -1.61 27.04 -17.45
N GLU A 200 -0.45 26.38 -17.57
CA GLU A 200 -0.32 24.92 -17.58
C GLU A 200 -1.09 24.26 -16.42
N THR A 201 -1.09 24.90 -15.24
CA THR A 201 -1.84 24.43 -14.06
C THR A 201 -3.35 24.49 -14.27
N ASN A 202 -3.89 25.52 -14.92
CA ASN A 202 -5.33 25.63 -15.21
C ASN A 202 -5.79 24.52 -16.17
N PHE A 203 -4.93 24.11 -17.10
CA PHE A 203 -5.19 22.94 -17.95
C PHE A 203 -5.18 21.64 -17.11
N LEU A 204 -4.16 21.44 -16.28
CA LEU A 204 -4.00 20.24 -15.46
C LEU A 204 -5.11 20.04 -14.41
N LEU A 205 -5.72 21.13 -13.92
CA LEU A 205 -6.90 21.06 -13.04
C LEU A 205 -8.14 20.46 -13.72
N LYS A 206 -8.16 20.39 -15.06
CA LYS A 206 -9.24 19.72 -15.82
C LYS A 206 -8.97 18.22 -16.01
N VAL A 207 -7.72 17.79 -15.85
CA VAL A 207 -7.28 16.40 -16.03
C VAL A 207 -7.62 15.56 -14.81
N ARG A 208 -7.93 14.28 -15.03
CA ARG A 208 -8.28 13.30 -13.99
C ARG A 208 -7.30 12.13 -14.00
N GLU A 209 -6.98 11.63 -12.81
CA GLU A 209 -6.17 10.43 -12.64
C GLU A 209 -6.99 9.16 -12.90
N ARG A 210 -6.30 8.08 -13.31
CA ARG A 210 -6.89 6.76 -13.65
C ARG A 210 -6.83 5.74 -12.51
N ASP A 211 -6.57 6.17 -11.29
CA ASP A 211 -6.53 5.30 -10.11
C ASP A 211 -7.87 4.61 -9.85
N CYS A 212 -8.98 5.19 -10.32
CA CYS A 212 -10.35 4.71 -10.17
C CYS A 212 -10.74 4.45 -8.70
N PHE A 213 -10.01 5.03 -7.75
CA PHE A 213 -10.25 4.88 -6.32
C PHE A 213 -11.00 6.10 -5.80
N TYR A 214 -12.31 5.94 -5.61
CA TYR A 214 -13.23 6.99 -5.17
C TYR A 214 -13.67 6.74 -3.73
N ALA A 215 -13.79 7.80 -2.93
CA ALA A 215 -14.55 7.72 -1.68
C ALA A 215 -16.04 7.44 -2.01
N LYS A 216 -16.73 6.65 -1.18
CA LYS A 216 -18.18 6.44 -1.39
C LYS A 216 -18.93 7.70 -1.01
N VAL A 217 -19.36 8.44 -2.03
CA VAL A 217 -20.35 9.50 -1.86
C VAL A 217 -21.72 8.86 -1.59
N ASP A 218 -22.43 9.43 -0.63
CA ASP A 218 -23.84 9.18 -0.30
C ASP A 218 -24.71 9.14 -1.57
N SER A 219 -25.75 8.30 -1.60
CA SER A 219 -26.48 7.93 -2.82
C SER A 219 -27.15 9.08 -3.57
N ASP A 220 -27.23 10.26 -2.96
CA ASP A 220 -28.16 11.32 -3.37
C ASP A 220 -27.51 12.51 -4.07
N ASN A 221 -26.19 12.53 -4.29
CA ASN A 221 -25.52 13.69 -4.92
C ASN A 221 -24.76 13.35 -6.21
N ARG A 222 -25.26 13.86 -7.35
CA ARG A 222 -24.65 13.83 -8.69
C ARG A 222 -23.36 14.68 -8.81
N ARG A 223 -22.58 14.86 -7.73
CA ARG A 223 -21.25 15.45 -7.85
C ARG A 223 -20.40 14.48 -8.65
N LYS A 224 -19.81 14.94 -9.76
CA LYS A 224 -18.86 14.17 -10.56
C LYS A 224 -17.77 13.64 -9.62
N ARG A 225 -17.80 12.35 -9.29
CA ARG A 225 -16.83 11.73 -8.38
C ARG A 225 -15.42 12.04 -8.87
N ILE A 226 -14.62 12.65 -8.01
CA ILE A 226 -13.19 12.89 -8.21
C ILE A 226 -12.47 11.78 -7.46
N SER A 227 -11.48 11.15 -8.08
CA SER A 227 -10.73 10.09 -7.42
C SER A 227 -9.76 10.66 -6.39
N VAL A 228 -9.31 9.82 -5.44
CA VAL A 228 -8.40 10.24 -4.37
C VAL A 228 -7.10 10.82 -4.93
N GLY A 229 -6.50 10.18 -5.93
CA GLY A 229 -5.29 10.65 -6.59
C GLY A 229 -5.51 11.96 -7.34
N THR A 230 -6.69 12.16 -7.94
CA THR A 230 -7.03 13.45 -8.55
C THR A 230 -7.16 14.55 -7.51
N ALA A 231 -7.86 14.29 -6.39
CA ALA A 231 -8.10 15.27 -5.33
C ALA A 231 -6.78 15.79 -4.72
N ILE A 232 -5.86 14.90 -4.35
CA ILE A 232 -4.57 15.32 -3.77
C ILE A 232 -3.67 16.06 -4.76
N LYS A 233 -3.76 15.75 -6.07
CA LYS A 233 -3.00 16.44 -7.11
C LYS A 233 -3.55 17.83 -7.38
N HIS A 234 -4.86 17.98 -7.44
CA HIS A 234 -5.51 19.28 -7.62
C HIS A 234 -5.20 20.21 -6.46
N ASP A 235 -5.32 19.74 -5.23
CA ASP A 235 -4.93 20.51 -4.04
C ASP A 235 -3.44 20.93 -4.10
N ALA A 236 -2.57 20.00 -4.48
CA ALA A 236 -1.15 20.27 -4.61
C ALA A 236 -0.81 21.26 -5.73
N LEU A 237 -1.54 21.24 -6.84
CA LEU A 237 -1.38 22.20 -7.95
C LEU A 237 -1.77 23.63 -7.53
N LEU A 238 -2.86 23.79 -6.76
CA LEU A 238 -3.26 25.09 -6.23
C LEU A 238 -2.17 25.68 -5.32
N LYS A 239 -1.62 24.85 -4.41
CA LYS A 239 -0.51 25.25 -3.54
C LYS A 239 0.77 25.53 -4.34
N TYR A 240 1.01 24.80 -5.41
CA TYR A 240 2.16 25.00 -6.29
C TYR A 240 2.13 26.34 -7.00
N GLU A 241 0.96 26.83 -7.42
CA GLU A 241 0.84 28.16 -8.01
C GLU A 241 1.23 29.27 -7.02
N LEU A 242 0.81 29.14 -5.77
CA LEU A 242 1.24 30.06 -4.70
C LEU A 242 2.76 29.99 -4.50
N PHE A 243 3.30 28.78 -4.40
CA PHE A 243 4.74 28.56 -4.26
C PHE A 243 5.55 29.15 -5.43
N LYS A 244 5.10 28.95 -6.67
CA LYS A 244 5.78 29.45 -7.88
C LYS A 244 5.78 30.98 -7.94
N LYS A 245 4.75 31.63 -7.39
CA LYS A 245 4.64 33.08 -7.21
C LYS A 245 5.43 33.62 -6.00
N GLU A 246 6.25 32.77 -5.38
CA GLU A 246 7.07 33.09 -4.19
C GLU A 246 6.23 33.49 -2.96
N ILE A 247 4.96 33.07 -2.92
CA ILE A 247 4.10 33.22 -1.75
C ILE A 247 4.49 32.14 -0.74
N SER A 248 4.73 32.55 0.50
CA SER A 248 5.13 31.63 1.57
C SER A 248 4.00 30.64 1.85
N LEU A 249 4.32 29.35 1.72
CA LEU A 249 3.50 28.26 2.24
C LEU A 249 3.98 27.90 3.64
N ASN A 250 3.05 27.52 4.53
CA ASN A 250 3.43 26.91 5.80
C ASN A 250 3.97 25.48 5.59
N SER A 251 4.49 24.85 6.65
CA SER A 251 5.10 23.52 6.53
C SER A 251 4.13 22.42 6.10
N HIS A 252 2.87 22.45 6.57
CA HIS A 252 1.83 21.51 6.15
C HIS A 252 1.45 21.69 4.69
N GLU A 253 1.22 22.92 4.25
CA GLU A 253 0.93 23.25 2.85
C GLU A 253 2.08 22.84 1.94
N ARG A 254 3.31 23.17 2.33
CA ARG A 254 4.51 22.81 1.58
C ARG A 254 4.66 21.29 1.44
N LYS A 255 4.40 20.56 2.52
CA LYS A 255 4.42 19.10 2.53
C LYS A 255 3.33 18.55 1.61
N ASN A 256 2.06 18.93 1.81
CA ASN A 256 0.91 18.48 1.01
C ASN A 256 1.11 18.76 -0.49
N MET A 257 1.64 19.94 -0.83
CA MET A 257 2.01 20.30 -2.20
C MET A 257 3.05 19.32 -2.74
N SER A 258 4.13 19.11 -1.99
CA SER A 258 5.23 18.25 -2.46
C SER A 258 4.84 16.77 -2.58
N THR A 259 4.05 16.23 -1.66
CA THR A 259 3.61 14.81 -1.69
C THR A 259 2.52 14.59 -2.72
N GLY A 260 1.57 15.52 -2.87
CA GLY A 260 0.51 15.46 -3.88
C GLY A 260 1.05 15.58 -5.30
N LEU A 261 2.02 16.48 -5.56
CA LEU A 261 2.72 16.54 -6.85
C LEU A 261 3.60 15.32 -7.13
N SER A 262 3.93 14.53 -6.10
CA SER A 262 4.57 13.21 -6.24
C SER A 262 3.55 12.07 -6.28
N SER A 263 2.26 12.37 -6.42
CA SER A 263 1.18 11.38 -6.51
C SER A 263 1.03 10.48 -5.28
N THR A 264 1.46 10.94 -4.10
CA THR A 264 1.45 10.14 -2.86
C THR A 264 0.41 10.65 -1.87
N LEU A 265 -0.51 9.77 -1.49
CA LEU A 265 -1.41 9.93 -0.35
C LEU A 265 -0.67 9.59 0.95
N ASP A 266 -0.57 10.55 1.86
CA ASP A 266 0.09 10.39 3.15
C ASP A 266 -0.90 9.97 4.24
N LEU A 267 -0.83 8.71 4.69
CA LEU A 267 -1.62 8.21 5.82
C LEU A 267 -0.85 8.21 7.15
N ILE A 268 0.37 8.74 7.16
CA ILE A 268 1.22 8.90 8.35
C ILE A 268 0.83 10.20 9.05
N ASP A 269 0.59 11.26 8.28
CA ASP A 269 0.05 12.52 8.77
C ASP A 269 -1.44 12.39 9.11
N LEU A 270 -1.75 12.47 10.40
CA LEU A 270 -3.12 12.42 10.90
C LEU A 270 -3.62 13.78 11.38
N THR A 271 -2.87 14.85 11.09
CA THR A 271 -3.30 16.20 11.44
C THR A 271 -4.42 16.65 10.52
N ASP A 272 -5.29 17.52 11.02
CA ASP A 272 -6.38 18.10 10.23
C ASP A 272 -5.84 19.04 9.13
N GLU A 273 -4.58 19.46 9.23
CA GLU A 273 -3.87 20.29 8.24
C GLU A 273 -3.16 19.46 7.16
N GLY A 274 -3.07 18.14 7.33
CA GLY A 274 -2.55 17.21 6.33
C GLY A 274 -3.50 17.01 5.14
N GLN A 275 -3.20 16.04 4.27
CA GLN A 275 -4.05 15.75 3.10
C GLN A 275 -5.48 15.29 3.45
N ALA A 276 -5.75 14.96 4.73
CA ALA A 276 -7.08 14.65 5.23
C ALA A 276 -8.09 15.78 4.99
N CYS A 277 -7.64 17.04 4.96
CA CYS A 277 -8.50 18.21 4.73
C CYS A 277 -9.14 18.24 3.33
N ASN A 278 -8.64 17.44 2.39
CA ASN A 278 -9.18 17.31 1.04
C ASN A 278 -10.45 16.45 0.97
N PHE A 279 -10.87 15.86 2.09
CA PHE A 279 -11.94 14.88 2.15
C PHE A 279 -12.90 15.17 3.30
N GLU A 280 -14.16 14.78 3.14
CA GLU A 280 -15.08 14.78 4.28
C GLU A 280 -14.61 13.76 5.33
N GLN A 281 -14.89 14.02 6.62
CA GLN A 281 -14.38 13.18 7.70
C GLN A 281 -14.76 11.70 7.52
N GLN A 282 -15.98 11.40 7.09
CA GLN A 282 -16.43 10.03 6.86
C GLN A 282 -15.69 9.39 5.68
N GLU A 283 -15.51 10.13 4.58
CA GLU A 283 -14.76 9.69 3.40
C GLU A 283 -13.30 9.39 3.75
N TRP A 284 -12.64 10.28 4.49
CA TRP A 284 -11.27 10.08 4.95
C TRP A 284 -11.12 8.82 5.79
N GLN A 285 -12.06 8.58 6.73
CA GLN A 285 -12.02 7.37 7.55
C GLN A 285 -12.21 6.10 6.72
N GLU A 286 -13.04 6.11 5.67
CA GLU A 286 -13.20 4.98 4.75
C GLU A 286 -11.94 4.73 3.91
N ILE A 287 -11.39 5.78 3.30
CA ILE A 287 -10.12 5.74 2.55
C ILE A 287 -9.03 5.14 3.42
N ARG A 288 -8.82 5.74 4.60
CA ARG A 288 -7.79 5.32 5.55
C ARG A 288 -8.00 3.88 6.00
N SER A 289 -9.22 3.50 6.40
CA SER A 289 -9.50 2.14 6.87
C SER A 289 -9.24 1.10 5.77
N THR A 290 -9.65 1.40 4.53
CA THR A 290 -9.47 0.52 3.38
C THR A 290 -7.99 0.31 3.06
N LEU A 291 -7.23 1.41 2.96
CA LEU A 291 -5.81 1.36 2.62
C LEU A 291 -4.96 0.79 3.75
N MET A 292 -5.24 1.16 5.01
CA MET A 292 -4.57 0.57 6.17
C MET A 292 -4.83 -0.93 6.27
N ALA A 293 -6.06 -1.39 6.03
CA ALA A 293 -6.36 -2.83 6.04
C ALA A 293 -5.59 -3.62 4.96
N LYS A 294 -5.31 -2.98 3.82
CA LYS A 294 -4.59 -3.59 2.69
C LYS A 294 -3.06 -3.55 2.86
N TYR A 295 -2.51 -2.43 3.31
CA TYR A 295 -1.07 -2.16 3.25
C TYR A 295 -0.37 -2.09 4.60
N ALA A 296 -1.10 -1.85 5.70
CA ALA A 296 -0.47 -1.88 7.02
C ALA A 296 -0.10 -3.32 7.39
N SER A 297 1.15 -3.52 7.82
CA SER A 297 1.60 -4.81 8.31
C SER A 297 0.98 -5.07 9.67
N ASN A 298 -0.13 -5.83 9.68
CA ASN A 298 -0.68 -6.38 10.91
C ASN A 298 0.23 -7.45 11.54
N LYS A 299 1.29 -7.87 10.82
CA LYS A 299 2.28 -8.84 11.29
C LYS A 299 3.36 -8.12 12.08
N LYS A 300 3.46 -8.42 13.38
CA LYS A 300 4.67 -8.17 14.16
C LYS A 300 5.70 -9.22 13.80
N CYS A 301 6.96 -8.82 13.59
CA CYS A 301 8.02 -9.82 13.44
C CYS A 301 8.25 -10.49 14.80
N HIS A 302 8.27 -11.82 14.80
CA HIS A 302 8.40 -12.59 16.03
C HIS A 302 9.82 -12.45 16.58
N VAL A 303 9.96 -11.81 17.73
CA VAL A 303 11.18 -11.90 18.54
C VAL A 303 11.17 -13.28 19.21
N PRO A 304 12.19 -14.13 19.03
CA PRO A 304 12.21 -15.47 19.62
C PRO A 304 11.93 -15.43 21.13
N GLN A 305 11.11 -16.35 21.64
CA GLN A 305 10.72 -16.36 23.05
C GLN A 305 11.91 -16.46 24.01
N ALA A 306 12.99 -17.14 23.61
CA ALA A 306 14.25 -17.17 24.34
C ALA A 306 14.80 -15.75 24.54
N ILE A 307 14.86 -14.96 23.47
CA ILE A 307 15.35 -13.58 23.48
C ILE A 307 14.45 -12.65 24.30
N VAL A 308 13.12 -12.81 24.20
CA VAL A 308 12.17 -12.07 25.05
C VAL A 308 12.42 -12.36 26.53
N THR A 309 12.62 -13.63 26.88
CA THR A 309 12.90 -14.06 28.26
C THR A 309 14.25 -13.51 28.73
N THR A 310 15.29 -13.62 27.89
CA THR A 310 16.62 -13.07 28.15
C THR A 310 16.57 -11.57 28.44
N TRP A 311 15.85 -10.78 27.63
CA TRP A 311 15.75 -9.34 27.85
C TRP A 311 15.05 -8.96 29.16
N LYS A 312 14.03 -9.71 29.57
CA LYS A 312 13.37 -9.53 30.88
C LYS A 312 14.30 -9.85 32.05
N ILE A 313 15.13 -10.89 31.92
CA ILE A 313 16.13 -11.25 32.92
C ILE A 313 17.20 -10.15 33.01
N ILE A 314 17.72 -9.69 31.87
CA ILE A 314 18.66 -8.57 31.79
C ILE A 314 18.09 -7.33 32.48
N THR A 315 16.85 -6.96 32.18
CA THR A 315 16.18 -5.81 32.80
C THR A 315 16.09 -5.96 34.31
N SER A 316 15.72 -7.14 34.81
CA SER A 316 15.67 -7.43 36.25
C SER A 316 17.04 -7.40 36.91
N LEU A 317 18.08 -7.90 36.23
CA LEU A 317 19.46 -7.88 36.71
C LEU A 317 20.00 -6.44 36.78
N SER A 318 19.72 -5.62 35.77
CA SER A 318 20.05 -4.19 35.72
C SER A 318 19.39 -3.39 36.83
N GLN A 319 18.15 -3.74 37.19
CA GLN A 319 17.47 -3.14 38.35
C GLN A 319 18.17 -3.50 39.67
N ARG A 320 18.74 -4.71 39.76
CA ARG A 320 19.37 -5.22 40.99
C ARG A 320 20.74 -4.59 41.26
N ASP A 321 21.56 -4.40 40.25
CA ASP A 321 22.87 -3.73 40.39
C ASP A 321 22.81 -2.21 40.16
N ASN A 322 21.64 -1.67 39.79
CA ASN A 322 21.45 -0.28 39.39
C ASN A 322 22.43 0.14 38.27
N GLY A 323 22.67 -0.79 37.33
CA GLY A 323 23.60 -0.63 36.23
C GLY A 323 23.34 -1.64 35.11
N PHE A 324 24.37 -1.97 34.35
CA PHE A 324 24.27 -2.92 33.24
C PHE A 324 25.25 -4.09 33.35
N GLU A 325 26.12 -4.11 34.37
CA GLU A 325 27.19 -5.09 34.52
C GLU A 325 26.67 -6.52 34.63
N LEU A 326 25.69 -6.78 35.50
CA LEU A 326 25.07 -8.10 35.64
C LEU A 326 24.35 -8.54 34.36
N GLY A 327 23.68 -7.60 33.68
CA GLY A 327 22.98 -7.87 32.43
C GLY A 327 23.94 -8.28 31.31
N LYS A 328 25.06 -7.57 31.16
CA LYS A 328 26.12 -7.89 30.20
C LYS A 328 26.80 -9.21 30.50
N LYS A 329 27.16 -9.45 31.77
CA LYS A 329 27.71 -10.73 32.21
C LYS A 329 26.79 -11.90 31.86
N TYR A 330 25.49 -11.74 32.07
CA TYR A 330 24.50 -12.75 31.70
C TYR A 330 24.46 -13.00 30.19
N ILE A 331 24.59 -11.96 29.35
CA ILE A 331 24.72 -12.14 27.89
C ILE A 331 25.95 -12.97 27.56
N THR A 332 27.12 -12.66 28.13
CA THR A 332 28.36 -13.42 27.88
C THR A 332 28.22 -14.90 28.25
N GLU A 333 27.61 -15.20 29.40
CA GLU A 333 27.33 -16.59 29.80
C GLU A 333 26.40 -17.30 28.80
N LEU A 334 25.40 -16.60 28.24
CA LEU A 334 24.53 -17.16 27.20
C LEU A 334 25.24 -17.35 25.87
N GLU A 335 26.19 -16.49 25.50
CA GLU A 335 26.96 -16.63 24.26
C GLU A 335 27.82 -17.90 24.26
N GLU A 336 28.32 -18.32 25.43
CA GLU A 336 29.07 -19.56 25.60
C GLU A 336 28.16 -20.81 25.68
N ALA A 337 26.86 -20.63 26.00
CA ALA A 337 25.92 -21.72 26.18
C ALA A 337 25.52 -22.39 24.83
N PRO A 338 25.69 -23.72 24.67
CA PRO A 338 25.39 -24.41 23.41
C PRO A 338 23.96 -24.21 22.89
N GLY A 339 22.98 -24.11 23.78
CA GLY A 339 21.57 -23.89 23.43
C GLY A 339 21.25 -22.50 22.86
N TYR A 340 22.17 -21.55 22.98
CA TYR A 340 21.99 -20.16 22.53
C TYR A 340 22.78 -19.81 21.26
N LYS A 341 23.53 -20.76 20.70
CA LYS A 341 24.24 -20.58 19.42
C LYS A 341 23.35 -20.06 18.27
N PRO A 342 22.09 -20.53 18.10
CA PRO A 342 21.20 -19.98 17.07
C PRO A 342 20.79 -18.51 17.30
N PHE A 343 20.98 -17.99 18.51
CA PHE A 343 20.52 -16.67 18.94
C PHE A 343 21.65 -15.65 19.14
N LEU A 344 22.91 -16.01 18.89
CA LEU A 344 24.08 -15.14 19.14
C LEU A 344 23.93 -13.74 18.54
N LYS A 345 23.43 -13.66 17.30
CA LYS A 345 23.25 -12.37 16.64
C LYS A 345 22.14 -11.51 17.28
N TYR A 346 21.10 -12.14 17.82
CA TYR A 346 20.08 -11.44 18.61
C TYR A 346 20.65 -10.96 19.94
N LEU A 347 21.45 -11.79 20.62
CA LEU A 347 22.15 -11.41 21.86
C LEU A 347 23.06 -10.19 21.65
N ARG A 348 23.76 -10.14 20.51
CA ARG A 348 24.57 -8.98 20.11
C ARG A 348 23.76 -7.69 20.00
N VAL A 349 22.52 -7.73 19.50
CA VAL A 349 21.63 -6.55 19.45
C VAL A 349 21.29 -6.08 20.87
N LEU A 350 20.95 -7.01 21.78
CA LEU A 350 20.68 -6.69 23.18
C LEU A 350 21.91 -6.04 23.85
N GLN A 351 23.09 -6.62 23.60
CA GLN A 351 24.36 -6.09 24.11
C GLN A 351 24.66 -4.68 23.59
N VAL A 352 24.40 -4.41 22.30
CA VAL A 352 24.52 -3.07 21.71
C VAL A 352 23.58 -2.09 22.40
N CYS A 353 22.33 -2.48 22.68
CA CYS A 353 21.39 -1.62 23.43
C CYS A 353 21.94 -1.26 24.82
N LEU A 354 22.43 -2.25 25.60
CA LEU A 354 23.04 -1.99 26.91
C LEU A 354 24.26 -1.07 26.83
N ASN A 355 25.13 -1.31 25.85
CA ASN A 355 26.33 -0.50 25.63
C ASN A 355 25.98 0.96 25.29
N ILE A 356 24.95 1.18 24.47
CA ILE A 356 24.48 2.53 24.16
C ILE A 356 23.98 3.21 25.43
N MET A 357 23.18 2.52 26.26
CA MET A 357 22.61 3.07 27.48
C MET A 357 23.68 3.43 28.52
N GLU A 358 24.70 2.58 28.68
CA GLU A 358 25.79 2.80 29.62
C GLU A 358 26.75 3.91 29.17
N ASN A 359 27.10 3.94 27.88
CA ASN A 359 28.12 4.87 27.36
C ASN A 359 27.56 6.26 27.05
N ASN A 360 26.24 6.40 26.89
CA ASN A 360 25.62 7.67 26.48
C ASN A 360 24.53 8.16 27.45
N PRO A 361 24.71 8.14 28.77
CA PRO A 361 23.64 8.44 29.73
C PRO A 361 23.08 9.85 29.55
N ARG A 362 23.95 10.82 29.23
CA ARG A 362 23.52 12.21 28.98
C ARG A 362 22.63 12.35 27.74
N LEU A 363 22.84 11.53 26.70
CA LEU A 363 22.05 11.56 25.46
C LEU A 363 20.62 11.04 25.70
N LEU A 364 20.44 10.21 26.72
CA LEU A 364 19.16 9.65 27.15
C LEU A 364 18.34 10.59 28.05
N GLU A 365 18.97 11.60 28.65
CA GLU A 365 18.33 12.54 29.57
C GLU A 365 17.71 13.73 28.82
N LYS A 366 16.37 13.88 28.91
CA LYS A 366 15.61 14.95 28.22
C LYS A 366 16.14 16.36 28.50
N LYS A 367 16.63 16.64 29.72
CA LYS A 367 17.18 17.96 30.08
C LYS A 367 18.44 18.36 29.30
N TYR A 368 19.14 17.39 28.68
CA TYR A 368 20.32 17.67 27.87
C TYR A 368 20.05 17.59 26.36
N ALA A 369 18.82 17.29 25.93
CA ALA A 369 18.48 17.11 24.51
C ALA A 369 18.87 18.31 23.63
N SER A 370 18.79 19.54 24.17
CA SER A 370 19.19 20.75 23.45
C SER A 370 20.69 20.81 23.15
N ARG A 371 21.54 20.09 23.89
CA ARG A 371 23.01 20.08 23.75
C ARG A 371 23.53 19.10 22.69
N PHE A 372 22.70 18.16 22.24
CA PHE A 372 23.09 17.16 21.26
C PHE A 372 22.61 17.54 19.88
N THR A 373 23.35 17.12 18.86
CA THR A 373 22.95 17.27 17.46
C THR A 373 22.11 16.09 17.01
N GLU A 374 21.48 16.24 15.85
CA GLU A 374 20.82 15.13 15.15
C GLU A 374 21.77 13.96 14.89
N TYR A 375 22.99 14.26 14.43
CA TYR A 375 24.04 13.29 14.20
C TYR A 375 24.52 12.58 15.48
N ASP A 376 24.40 13.20 16.65
CA ASP A 376 24.69 12.50 17.91
C ASP A 376 23.67 11.37 18.15
N TYR A 377 22.38 11.64 17.96
CA TYR A 377 21.34 10.61 18.09
C TYR A 377 21.50 9.54 17.00
N LEU A 378 21.70 9.96 15.75
CA LEU A 378 21.86 9.04 14.63
C LEU A 378 23.09 8.15 14.80
N GLY A 379 24.26 8.74 15.04
CA GLY A 379 25.55 8.03 15.08
C GLY A 379 25.80 7.24 16.36
N LYS A 380 25.30 7.68 17.52
CA LYS A 380 25.58 7.01 18.81
C LYS A 380 24.50 6.03 19.23
N ILE A 381 23.30 6.10 18.64
CA ILE A 381 22.17 5.25 19.01
C ILE A 381 21.70 4.43 17.82
N TRP A 382 21.21 5.09 16.78
CA TRP A 382 20.45 4.42 15.73
C TRP A 382 21.32 3.63 14.77
N ILE A 383 22.43 4.19 14.28
CA ILE A 383 23.35 3.50 13.37
C ILE A 383 23.89 2.20 14.00
N PRO A 384 24.49 2.20 15.21
CA PRO A 384 24.96 0.95 15.83
C PRO A 384 23.85 -0.09 16.01
N LEU A 385 22.62 0.38 16.30
CA LEU A 385 21.48 -0.51 16.46
C LEU A 385 21.04 -1.11 15.12
N PHE A 386 20.92 -0.31 14.06
CA PHE A 386 20.61 -0.79 12.71
C PHE A 386 21.68 -1.76 12.22
N ASP A 387 22.97 -1.42 12.33
CA ASP A 387 24.08 -2.30 11.94
C ASP A 387 24.00 -3.67 12.64
N SER A 388 23.69 -3.67 13.94
CA SER A 388 23.57 -4.91 14.71
C SER A 388 22.40 -5.78 14.26
N ILE A 389 21.28 -5.18 13.83
CA ILE A 389 20.08 -5.91 13.39
C ILE A 389 20.26 -6.40 11.94
N LEU A 390 20.83 -5.58 11.05
CA LEU A 390 21.13 -5.96 9.67
C LEU A 390 22.12 -7.14 9.60
N ALA A 391 22.98 -7.29 10.61
CA ALA A 391 23.91 -8.41 10.71
C ALA A 391 23.21 -9.76 11.01
N ILE A 392 21.96 -9.77 11.49
CA ILE A 392 21.24 -10.99 11.92
C ILE A 392 21.19 -12.03 10.79
N ASN A 393 20.77 -11.66 9.58
CA ASN A 393 20.64 -12.63 8.48
C ASN A 393 21.82 -12.60 7.49
N GLY A 394 22.98 -12.09 7.92
CA GLY A 394 24.23 -12.18 7.16
C GLY A 394 24.64 -10.91 6.43
N SER A 395 24.13 -9.75 6.87
CA SER A 395 24.54 -8.44 6.33
C SER A 395 24.25 -8.29 4.83
N THR A 396 23.15 -8.87 4.35
CA THR A 396 22.69 -8.72 2.95
C THR A 396 22.47 -7.25 2.59
N ILE A 397 22.06 -6.44 3.57
CA ILE A 397 21.80 -5.02 3.41
C ILE A 397 22.89 -4.23 4.13
N ARG A 398 23.51 -3.30 3.42
CA ARG A 398 24.49 -2.35 3.96
C ARG A 398 23.82 -1.02 4.29
N LEU A 399 24.20 -0.45 5.43
CA LEU A 399 23.81 0.90 5.80
C LEU A 399 24.84 1.91 5.26
N LYS A 400 24.37 2.94 4.57
CA LYS A 400 25.19 4.08 4.13
C LYS A 400 24.62 5.33 4.78
N SER A 401 25.43 6.01 5.58
CA SER A 401 25.03 7.18 6.37
C SER A 401 25.72 8.45 5.92
N GLY A 402 25.14 9.60 6.29
CA GLY A 402 25.60 10.93 5.88
C GLY A 402 24.92 11.34 4.58
N GLU A 403 24.88 12.65 4.29
CA GLU A 403 24.16 13.30 3.18
C GLU A 403 24.35 12.63 1.80
N SER A 404 23.73 11.47 1.63
CA SER A 404 23.91 10.56 0.52
C SER A 404 22.76 10.74 -0.45
N ILE A 405 23.00 10.41 -1.71
CA ILE A 405 22.09 10.72 -2.80
C ILE A 405 21.85 9.45 -3.59
N ASN A 406 20.59 9.11 -3.82
CA ASN A 406 20.19 8.06 -4.73
C ASN A 406 20.37 8.51 -6.18
N SER A 407 20.93 7.64 -7.00
CA SER A 407 21.17 7.88 -8.42
C SER A 407 19.86 8.09 -9.18
N ILE A 408 18.81 7.33 -8.85
CA ILE A 408 17.47 7.44 -9.44
C ILE A 408 16.89 8.82 -9.17
N SER A 409 16.91 9.28 -7.92
CA SER A 409 16.43 10.61 -7.54
C SER A 409 17.19 11.73 -8.22
N THR A 410 18.46 11.50 -8.59
CA THR A 410 19.25 12.47 -9.37
C THR A 410 18.83 12.48 -10.84
N GLY A 411 18.71 11.32 -11.48
CA GLY A 411 18.27 11.21 -12.88
C GLY A 411 16.87 11.79 -13.09
N ASN A 412 15.91 11.43 -12.23
CA ASN A 412 14.55 11.97 -12.29
C ASN A 412 14.50 13.50 -12.11
N LYS A 413 15.38 14.06 -11.27
CA LYS A 413 15.45 15.50 -11.08
C LYS A 413 16.15 16.21 -12.24
N GLU A 414 17.13 15.56 -12.87
CA GLU A 414 17.75 16.05 -14.10
C GLU A 414 16.70 16.13 -15.22
N GLU A 415 15.85 15.12 -15.37
CA GLU A 415 14.71 15.14 -16.30
C GLU A 415 13.72 16.27 -15.96
N GLN A 416 13.40 16.50 -14.69
CA GLN A 416 12.51 17.62 -14.30
C GLN A 416 13.16 19.00 -14.51
N TYR A 417 14.49 19.10 -14.63
CA TYR A 417 15.21 20.37 -14.70
C TYR A 417 16.33 20.35 -15.74
N GLU A 418 16.04 19.88 -16.96
CA GLU A 418 17.04 19.66 -18.03
C GLU A 418 17.94 20.88 -18.30
N SER A 419 17.40 22.09 -18.15
CA SER A 419 18.14 23.34 -18.38
C SER A 419 19.13 23.70 -17.25
N SER A 420 19.16 22.94 -16.16
CA SER A 420 19.94 23.27 -14.96
C SER A 420 21.25 22.49 -14.92
N LYS A 421 22.36 23.19 -14.68
CA LYS A 421 23.68 22.55 -14.49
C LYS A 421 23.82 22.01 -13.06
N SER A 422 24.41 20.81 -12.93
CA SER A 422 24.77 20.18 -11.65
C SER A 422 23.57 19.96 -10.72
N VAL A 423 22.53 19.33 -11.25
CA VAL A 423 21.36 18.93 -10.46
C VAL A 423 21.74 17.74 -9.58
N LYS A 424 21.23 17.73 -8.35
CA LYS A 424 21.41 16.65 -7.39
C LYS A 424 20.06 16.30 -6.79
N GLY A 425 19.76 15.01 -6.69
CA GLY A 425 18.55 14.48 -6.07
C GLY A 425 18.40 14.83 -4.60
N PHE A 426 17.52 14.16 -3.88
CA PHE A 426 17.41 14.36 -2.44
C PHE A 426 18.69 13.90 -1.75
N LYS A 427 19.10 14.67 -0.74
CA LYS A 427 20.10 14.23 0.24
C LYS A 427 19.33 13.64 1.42
N ILE A 428 19.70 12.43 1.78
CA ILE A 428 19.09 11.67 2.88
C ILE A 428 20.18 11.19 3.84
N ASP A 429 19.81 11.10 5.12
CA ASP A 429 20.76 10.75 6.19
C ASP A 429 21.15 9.29 6.19
N LEU A 430 20.22 8.40 5.82
CA LEU A 430 20.40 6.95 5.80
C LEU A 430 19.90 6.37 4.46
N ARG A 431 20.73 5.52 3.86
CA ARG A 431 20.37 4.63 2.75
C ARG A 431 20.59 3.19 3.15
N PHE A 432 19.63 2.34 2.83
CA PHE A 432 19.74 0.90 2.99
C PHE A 432 19.95 0.28 1.61
N ILE A 433 21.12 -0.31 1.41
CA ILE A 433 21.63 -0.67 0.09
C ILE A 433 21.82 -2.18 0.01
N TYR A 434 21.37 -2.77 -1.10
CA TYR A 434 21.77 -4.08 -1.54
C TYR A 434 22.88 -3.94 -2.59
N ASP A 435 24.05 -4.50 -2.31
CA ASP A 435 25.19 -4.47 -3.22
C ASP A 435 25.21 -5.72 -4.11
N THR A 436 25.46 -5.52 -5.40
CA THR A 436 25.90 -6.58 -6.32
C THR A 436 27.38 -6.37 -6.67
N GLU A 437 27.95 -7.22 -7.53
CA GLU A 437 29.32 -7.03 -7.99
C GLU A 437 29.48 -5.75 -8.84
N GLU A 438 28.42 -5.34 -9.53
CA GLU A 438 28.44 -4.24 -10.51
C GLU A 438 27.76 -2.96 -9.99
N ASP A 439 26.74 -3.07 -9.14
CA ASP A 439 25.82 -1.97 -8.82
C ASP A 439 25.43 -1.87 -7.33
N GLU A 440 25.00 -0.67 -6.93
CA GLU A 440 24.33 -0.40 -5.65
C GLU A 440 22.82 -0.22 -5.90
N TYR A 441 21.97 -0.97 -5.18
CA TYR A 441 20.51 -0.85 -5.24
C TYR A 441 19.95 -0.35 -3.91
N ASP A 442 19.25 0.78 -3.92
CA ASP A 442 18.49 1.23 -2.75
C ASP A 442 17.28 0.33 -2.50
N VAL A 443 17.14 -0.17 -1.27
CA VAL A 443 15.98 -0.95 -0.82
C VAL A 443 15.20 -0.23 0.28
N GLY A 444 15.75 0.85 0.83
CA GLY A 444 15.08 1.71 1.81
C GLY A 444 15.84 3.00 2.08
N ALA A 445 15.15 3.96 2.71
CA ALA A 445 15.69 5.27 3.03
C ALA A 445 15.44 5.63 4.50
N GLY A 446 16.16 6.63 5.03
CA GLY A 446 15.86 7.17 6.33
C GLY A 446 16.33 8.60 6.51
N GLU A 447 15.58 9.33 7.32
CA GLU A 447 15.83 10.74 7.64
C GLU A 447 15.79 10.93 9.15
N ALA A 448 16.70 11.74 9.68
CA ALA A 448 16.76 12.06 11.08
C ALA A 448 16.43 13.54 11.32
N THR A 449 15.82 13.82 12.47
CA THR A 449 15.68 15.17 12.98
C THR A 449 16.01 15.22 14.46
N LYS A 450 16.59 16.34 14.91
CA LYS A 450 16.95 16.53 16.32
C LYS A 450 15.71 16.69 17.21
N THR A 451 14.73 17.44 16.76
CA THR A 451 13.62 17.93 17.58
C THR A 451 12.29 17.56 16.97
N ASN A 452 11.29 17.36 17.82
CA ASN A 452 9.88 17.32 17.45
C ASN A 452 9.36 18.73 17.09
N ASN A 453 10.20 19.58 16.51
CA ASN A 453 9.71 20.81 15.90
C ASN A 453 8.92 20.38 14.67
N ASP A 454 7.61 20.58 14.72
CA ASP A 454 6.66 20.05 13.75
C ASP A 454 7.05 20.47 12.32
N ASP A 455 7.54 21.69 12.12
CA ASP A 455 7.94 22.20 10.79
C ASP A 455 9.04 21.37 10.13
N LYS A 456 10.17 21.19 10.81
CA LYS A 456 11.31 20.43 10.26
C LYS A 456 10.93 18.96 10.10
N LEU A 457 10.25 18.39 11.10
CA LEU A 457 9.81 17.00 11.07
C LEU A 457 8.88 16.72 9.88
N LEU A 458 7.95 17.63 9.57
CA LEU A 458 7.03 17.51 8.44
C LEU A 458 7.75 17.65 7.09
N GLN A 459 8.69 18.58 6.98
CA GLN A 459 9.49 18.75 5.76
C GLN A 459 10.35 17.51 5.48
N ASP A 460 11.00 16.98 6.52
CA ASP A 460 11.80 15.75 6.45
C ASP A 460 10.95 14.52 6.15
N LEU A 461 9.72 14.45 6.70
CA LEU A 461 8.75 13.39 6.36
C LEU A 461 8.37 13.44 4.87
N GLY A 462 8.02 14.62 4.36
CA GLY A 462 7.70 14.79 2.94
C GLY A 462 8.89 14.51 2.01
N LYS A 463 10.12 14.75 2.48
CA LYS A 463 11.36 14.40 1.76
C LYS A 463 11.57 12.88 1.71
N VAL A 464 11.53 12.19 2.84
CA VAL A 464 11.77 10.74 2.90
C VAL A 464 10.66 9.94 2.21
N ILE A 465 9.41 10.40 2.22
CA ILE A 465 8.31 9.77 1.47
C ILE A 465 8.60 9.78 -0.03
N ARG A 466 9.06 10.92 -0.58
CA ARG A 466 9.37 11.06 -2.01
C ARG A 466 10.59 10.27 -2.40
N GLU A 467 11.63 10.28 -1.58
CA GLU A 467 12.79 9.42 -1.80
C GLU A 467 12.40 7.94 -1.77
N SER A 468 11.54 7.53 -0.83
CA SER A 468 11.05 6.16 -0.76
C SER A 468 10.20 5.79 -1.98
N LYS A 469 9.46 6.74 -2.54
CA LYS A 469 8.79 6.54 -3.82
C LYS A 469 9.80 6.26 -4.93
N ASP A 470 10.89 7.04 -5.02
CA ASP A 470 11.96 6.81 -6.01
C ASP A 470 12.62 5.44 -5.82
N VAL A 471 12.81 4.99 -4.57
CA VAL A 471 13.24 3.63 -4.25
C VAL A 471 12.24 2.60 -4.80
N LEU A 472 10.94 2.77 -4.58
CA LEU A 472 9.92 1.85 -5.08
C LEU A 472 9.91 1.79 -6.61
N ASP A 473 9.99 2.94 -7.28
CA ASP A 473 10.04 3.01 -8.74
C ASP A 473 11.29 2.30 -9.28
N GLY A 474 12.44 2.45 -8.59
CA GLY A 474 13.65 1.68 -8.86
C GLY A 474 13.44 0.17 -8.78
N LEU A 475 12.82 -0.30 -7.70
CA LEU A 475 12.51 -1.73 -7.51
C LEU A 475 11.56 -2.26 -8.59
N LEU A 476 10.54 -1.48 -8.97
CA LEU A 476 9.60 -1.84 -10.04
C LEU A 476 10.32 -1.94 -11.40
N ASN A 477 11.23 -1.02 -11.70
CA ASN A 477 11.98 -1.05 -12.97
C ASN A 477 12.93 -2.27 -13.10
N ILE A 478 13.30 -2.90 -11.99
CA ILE A 478 14.17 -4.09 -11.98
C ILE A 478 13.36 -5.38 -12.14
N VAL A 479 12.21 -5.46 -11.46
CA VAL A 479 11.39 -6.67 -11.42
C VAL A 479 10.53 -6.77 -12.68
N MET A 480 10.55 -7.92 -13.35
CA MET A 480 9.70 -8.16 -14.53
C MET A 480 8.36 -8.82 -14.19
N GLU A 481 8.30 -9.62 -13.13
CA GLU A 481 7.12 -10.42 -12.82
C GLU A 481 6.04 -9.60 -12.10
N ASP A 482 4.83 -9.60 -12.65
CA ASP A 482 3.70 -8.84 -12.13
C ASP A 482 3.28 -9.26 -10.71
N SER A 483 3.43 -10.55 -10.37
CA SER A 483 3.12 -11.07 -9.04
C SER A 483 4.04 -10.48 -7.96
N ILE A 484 5.34 -10.37 -8.26
CA ILE A 484 6.35 -9.77 -7.39
C ILE A 484 6.10 -8.28 -7.31
N ALA A 485 5.95 -7.61 -8.46
CA ALA A 485 5.69 -6.18 -8.57
C ALA A 485 4.47 -5.73 -7.76
N LYS A 486 3.40 -6.54 -7.74
CA LYS A 486 2.20 -6.31 -6.94
C LYS A 486 2.46 -6.26 -5.43
N SER A 487 3.47 -6.99 -4.97
CA SER A 487 3.85 -7.11 -3.56
C SER A 487 4.98 -6.18 -3.12
N LEU A 488 5.62 -5.46 -4.06
CA LEU A 488 6.68 -4.51 -3.77
C LEU A 488 6.17 -3.28 -3.03
N SER A 489 7.04 -2.74 -2.19
CA SER A 489 6.85 -1.55 -1.38
C SER A 489 8.22 -0.99 -1.04
N ALA A 490 8.39 0.32 -0.92
CA ALA A 490 9.62 0.87 -0.34
C ALA A 490 9.40 1.12 1.14
N TRP A 491 10.37 0.74 1.98
CA TRP A 491 10.31 0.95 3.42
C TRP A 491 11.27 2.06 3.83
N PHE A 492 10.86 2.86 4.82
CA PHE A 492 11.70 3.92 5.33
C PHE A 492 11.54 4.14 6.83
N VAL A 493 12.51 4.86 7.39
CA VAL A 493 12.50 5.27 8.80
C VAL A 493 12.63 6.78 8.93
N GLN A 494 11.79 7.37 9.76
CA GLN A 494 11.97 8.75 10.24
C GLN A 494 12.37 8.71 11.71
N ILE A 495 13.48 9.35 12.05
CA ILE A 495 14.03 9.39 13.41
C ILE A 495 13.87 10.79 13.99
N CYS A 496 13.42 10.88 15.24
CA CYS A 496 13.38 12.12 16.01
C CYS A 496 13.98 11.89 17.40
N GLY A 497 15.26 12.21 17.58
CA GLY A 497 15.98 11.99 18.83
C GLY A 497 16.01 10.50 19.25
N LEU A 498 15.33 10.14 20.35
CA LEU A 498 15.24 8.78 20.89
C LEU A 498 14.01 8.00 20.41
N GLN A 499 13.26 8.58 19.47
CA GLN A 499 12.06 7.99 18.91
C GLN A 499 12.17 7.94 17.39
N GLY A 500 11.30 7.17 16.76
CA GLY A 500 11.16 7.15 15.31
C GLY A 500 9.92 6.41 14.87
N GLU A 501 9.69 6.42 13.57
CA GLU A 501 8.60 5.74 12.91
C GLU A 501 9.13 5.02 11.67
N ILE A 502 8.73 3.75 11.52
CA ILE A 502 8.91 2.99 10.30
C ILE A 502 7.62 3.10 9.50
N ALA A 503 7.75 3.36 8.22
CA ALA A 503 6.66 3.45 7.29
C ALA A 503 7.04 2.81 5.95
N SER A 504 6.07 2.75 5.03
CA SER A 504 6.32 2.26 3.68
C SER A 504 5.47 2.99 2.64
N VAL A 505 5.95 3.04 1.41
CA VAL A 505 5.25 3.57 0.23
C VAL A 505 4.86 2.40 -0.68
N HIS A 506 3.62 2.42 -1.16
CA HIS A 506 3.03 1.39 -2.03
C HIS A 506 2.45 2.06 -3.28
N LEU A 507 2.66 1.47 -4.46
CA LEU A 507 1.94 1.84 -5.68
C LEU A 507 0.57 1.15 -5.66
N ALA A 508 -0.41 1.85 -5.11
CA ALA A 508 -1.67 1.24 -4.70
C ALA A 508 -2.64 1.03 -5.88
N PHE A 509 -2.69 2.02 -6.76
CA PHE A 509 -3.53 2.08 -7.96
C PHE A 509 -2.78 2.82 -9.08
N ASN A 510 -3.36 2.88 -10.27
CA ASN A 510 -2.77 3.56 -11.42
C ASN A 510 -2.56 5.06 -11.12
N GLY A 511 -1.31 5.45 -10.92
CA GLY A 511 -0.92 6.81 -10.59
C GLY A 511 -1.18 7.26 -9.16
N LEU A 512 -1.49 6.35 -8.24
CA LEU A 512 -1.68 6.66 -6.82
C LEU A 512 -0.73 5.82 -5.93
N TYR A 513 0.18 6.52 -5.28
CA TYR A 513 1.04 5.97 -4.23
C TYR A 513 0.43 6.24 -2.87
N VAL A 514 0.70 5.38 -1.89
CA VAL A 514 0.20 5.54 -0.52
C VAL A 514 1.34 5.30 0.47
N ALA A 515 1.60 6.30 1.32
CA ALA A 515 2.52 6.18 2.45
C ALA A 515 1.75 5.71 3.69
N VAL A 516 2.22 4.65 4.33
CA VAL A 516 1.50 3.92 5.39
C VAL A 516 2.41 3.73 6.61
N PRO A 517 1.96 4.08 7.83
CA PRO A 517 2.73 3.83 9.05
C PRO A 517 2.77 2.33 9.38
N GLN A 518 3.95 1.82 9.75
CA GLN A 518 4.19 0.39 9.95
C GLN A 518 4.65 0.03 11.37
N GLY A 519 5.37 0.91 12.06
CA GLY A 519 5.85 0.63 13.40
C GLY A 519 6.46 1.84 14.08
N LYS A 520 6.47 1.83 15.41
CA LYS A 520 7.09 2.90 16.21
C LYS A 520 8.39 2.42 16.83
N LEU A 521 9.39 3.29 16.82
CA LEU A 521 10.68 3.09 17.44
C LEU A 521 10.76 3.96 18.70
N LYS A 522 11.13 3.34 19.81
CA LYS A 522 11.37 4.00 21.10
C LYS A 522 12.61 3.40 21.73
N PHE A 523 13.67 4.19 21.85
CA PHE A 523 14.88 3.76 22.53
C PHE A 523 14.71 3.94 24.05
N PRO A 524 15.08 2.96 24.90
CA PRO A 524 15.00 3.10 26.35
C PRO A 524 15.83 4.27 26.87
N THR A 525 15.27 5.06 27.77
CA THR A 525 15.95 6.22 28.36
C THR A 525 16.48 5.96 29.77
N SER A 526 16.11 4.82 30.36
CA SER A 526 16.49 4.38 31.70
C SER A 526 16.25 2.88 31.87
N ILE A 527 16.78 2.31 32.96
CA ILE A 527 16.53 0.91 33.34
C ILE A 527 15.03 0.62 33.47
N ALA A 528 14.25 1.59 34.00
CA ALA A 528 12.80 1.45 34.16
C ALA A 528 12.02 1.34 32.83
N THR A 529 12.62 1.78 31.72
CA THR A 529 12.00 1.79 30.38
C THR A 529 12.58 0.72 29.46
N MET A 530 13.44 -0.17 29.95
CA MET A 530 14.07 -1.19 29.10
C MET A 530 13.06 -2.16 28.48
N ASP A 531 11.97 -2.49 29.18
CA ASP A 531 10.94 -3.39 28.67
C ASP A 531 10.27 -2.89 27.38
N ASP A 532 10.22 -1.57 27.17
CA ASP A 532 9.64 -0.96 25.96
C ASP A 532 10.45 -1.29 24.69
N PHE A 533 11.73 -1.66 24.84
CA PHE A 533 12.62 -1.97 23.73
C PHE A 533 12.14 -3.14 22.87
N LEU A 534 11.42 -4.12 23.43
CA LEU A 534 10.96 -5.28 22.67
C LEU A 534 10.01 -4.90 21.52
N GLY A 535 9.22 -3.83 21.70
CA GLY A 535 8.37 -3.30 20.63
C GLY A 535 9.18 -2.68 19.49
N THR A 536 10.22 -1.92 19.84
CA THR A 536 11.19 -1.36 18.90
C THR A 536 11.92 -2.46 18.15
N PHE A 537 12.43 -3.47 18.87
CA PHE A 537 13.17 -4.58 18.28
C PHE A 537 12.32 -5.37 17.29
N SER A 538 11.07 -5.70 17.66
CA SER A 538 10.12 -6.37 16.75
C SER A 538 9.84 -5.55 15.49
N SER A 539 9.73 -4.22 15.62
CA SER A 539 9.49 -3.32 14.48
C SER A 539 10.71 -3.23 13.55
N MET A 540 11.92 -3.16 14.12
CA MET A 540 13.16 -3.16 13.33
C MET A 540 13.41 -4.51 12.63
N LEU A 541 13.07 -5.64 13.26
CA LEU A 541 13.14 -6.95 12.60
C LEU A 541 12.17 -7.05 11.43
N LEU A 542 10.96 -6.48 11.56
CA LEU A 542 10.01 -6.41 10.44
C LEU A 542 10.58 -5.58 9.30
N PHE A 543 11.14 -4.41 9.61
CA PHE A 543 11.78 -3.53 8.63
C PHE A 543 12.90 -4.24 7.89
N VAL A 544 13.88 -4.81 8.59
CA VAL A 544 15.01 -5.52 7.98
C VAL A 544 14.55 -6.73 7.16
N SER A 545 13.59 -7.52 7.64
CA SER A 545 13.02 -8.64 6.88
C SER A 545 12.41 -8.20 5.54
N LYS A 546 11.84 -6.99 5.47
CA LYS A 546 11.28 -6.44 4.23
C LYS A 546 12.37 -5.98 3.28
N LEU A 547 13.40 -5.30 3.78
CA LEU A 547 14.56 -4.91 2.97
C LEU A 547 15.28 -6.13 2.38
N GLU A 548 15.49 -7.17 3.17
CA GLU A 548 16.12 -8.42 2.73
C GLU A 548 15.27 -9.15 1.69
N LYS A 549 13.93 -9.13 1.83
CA LYS A 549 13.04 -9.65 0.79
C LYS A 549 13.27 -8.90 -0.53
N HIS A 550 13.37 -7.57 -0.50
CA HIS A 550 13.62 -6.80 -1.72
C HIS A 550 14.98 -7.09 -2.34
N ALA A 551 16.02 -7.30 -1.53
CA ALA A 551 17.32 -7.78 -2.03
C ALA A 551 17.22 -9.15 -2.73
N ILE A 552 16.44 -10.08 -2.17
CA ILE A 552 16.19 -11.38 -2.80
C ILE A 552 15.43 -11.21 -4.13
N ASP A 553 14.41 -10.36 -4.16
CA ASP A 553 13.62 -10.07 -5.36
C ASP A 553 14.50 -9.46 -6.47
N ILE A 554 15.38 -8.50 -6.13
CA ILE A 554 16.37 -7.90 -7.05
C ILE A 554 17.32 -8.98 -7.57
N LYS A 555 17.93 -9.75 -6.67
CA LYS A 555 18.87 -10.80 -7.04
C LYS A 555 18.23 -11.82 -7.99
N SER A 556 17.01 -12.25 -7.69
CA SER A 556 16.26 -13.17 -8.55
C SER A 556 15.99 -12.58 -9.93
N ALA A 557 15.61 -11.30 -10.01
CA ALA A 557 15.39 -10.63 -11.29
C ALA A 557 16.67 -10.55 -12.13
N ILE A 558 17.82 -10.22 -11.52
CA ILE A 558 19.13 -10.17 -12.19
C ILE A 558 19.52 -11.56 -12.69
N GLU A 559 19.47 -12.59 -11.83
CA GLU A 559 19.82 -13.98 -12.21
C GLU A 559 18.92 -14.49 -13.34
N GLN A 560 17.62 -14.13 -13.35
CA GLN A 560 16.72 -14.48 -14.45
C GLN A 560 17.15 -13.82 -15.77
N LEU A 561 17.58 -12.56 -15.75
CA LEU A 561 18.07 -11.86 -16.94
C LEU A 561 19.39 -12.47 -17.46
N GLU A 562 20.32 -12.78 -16.57
CA GLU A 562 21.60 -13.40 -16.92
C GLU A 562 21.43 -14.80 -17.51
N ASN A 563 20.61 -15.64 -16.89
CA ASN A 563 20.31 -16.99 -17.39
C ASN A 563 19.66 -16.97 -18.77
N ARG A 564 18.89 -15.92 -19.10
CA ARG A 564 18.37 -15.72 -20.45
C ARG A 564 19.48 -15.34 -21.43
N ARG A 565 20.44 -14.50 -21.03
CA ARG A 565 21.59 -14.11 -21.86
C ARG A 565 22.48 -15.30 -22.18
N SER A 566 22.71 -16.20 -21.22
CA SER A 566 23.56 -17.38 -21.35
C SER A 566 22.87 -18.60 -21.99
N SER A 567 21.57 -18.51 -22.32
CA SER A 567 20.83 -19.64 -22.90
C SER A 567 21.35 -20.04 -24.30
N MET A 568 21.54 -21.35 -24.52
CA MET A 568 21.96 -21.94 -25.81
C MET A 568 21.00 -21.61 -26.98
N GLY A 569 19.80 -21.11 -26.71
CA GLY A 569 18.83 -20.73 -27.74
C GLY A 569 19.39 -19.73 -28.75
N PHE A 570 20.31 -18.86 -28.33
CA PHE A 570 21.01 -17.94 -29.22
C PHE A 570 21.95 -18.68 -30.19
N THR A 571 22.68 -19.68 -29.71
CA THR A 571 23.55 -20.54 -30.54
C THR A 571 22.78 -21.30 -31.61
N PHE A 572 21.48 -21.53 -31.41
CA PHE A 572 20.60 -22.24 -32.34
C PHE A 572 19.61 -21.33 -33.09
N ASN A 573 19.83 -20.00 -33.13
CA ASN A 573 18.94 -19.03 -33.79
C ASN A 573 17.45 -19.13 -33.38
N ARG A 574 17.16 -19.53 -32.14
CA ARG A 574 15.78 -19.55 -31.64
C ARG A 574 15.41 -18.17 -31.11
N ALA A 575 14.32 -17.61 -31.62
CA ALA A 575 13.77 -16.36 -31.11
C ALA A 575 13.50 -16.47 -29.60
N ARG A 576 14.00 -15.53 -28.82
CA ARG A 576 13.72 -15.48 -27.38
C ARG A 576 12.26 -15.07 -27.19
N PRO A 577 11.49 -15.76 -26.34
CA PRO A 577 10.15 -15.27 -25.99
C PRO A 577 10.29 -13.89 -25.37
N LEU A 578 9.48 -12.92 -25.82
CA LEU A 578 9.39 -11.62 -25.15
C LEU A 578 8.93 -11.85 -23.71
N ILE A 579 9.55 -11.14 -22.76
CA ILE A 579 8.96 -10.99 -21.43
C ILE A 579 8.12 -9.73 -21.51
N GLU A 580 6.81 -9.88 -21.34
CA GLU A 580 5.93 -8.76 -21.13
C GLU A 580 6.29 -8.10 -19.79
N GLY A 581 6.44 -6.78 -19.80
CA GLY A 581 6.63 -6.03 -18.56
C GLY A 581 5.41 -6.12 -17.65
N HIS A 582 5.59 -5.88 -16.36
CA HIS A 582 4.47 -5.85 -15.43
C HIS A 582 3.59 -4.61 -15.66
N GLN A 583 2.30 -4.71 -15.32
CA GLN A 583 1.34 -3.62 -15.56
C GLN A 583 1.64 -2.37 -14.73
N ARG A 584 2.38 -2.52 -13.62
CA ARG A 584 2.71 -1.40 -12.73
C ARG A 584 3.66 -0.37 -13.33
N SER A 585 4.36 -0.68 -14.42
CA SER A 585 5.25 0.29 -15.07
C SER A 585 4.45 1.48 -15.62
N GLU A 586 3.26 1.22 -16.15
CA GLU A 586 2.35 2.26 -16.66
C GLU A 586 1.65 3.05 -15.54
N TRP A 587 1.63 2.48 -14.33
CA TRP A 587 1.01 3.09 -13.15
C TRP A 587 1.93 4.09 -12.47
N MET A 588 3.24 4.02 -12.72
CA MET A 588 4.18 4.93 -12.10
C MET A 588 3.91 6.37 -12.55
N ARG A 589 4.20 7.31 -11.65
CA ARG A 589 4.11 8.75 -11.90
C ARG A 589 5.42 9.39 -11.48
N PRO A 590 5.83 10.51 -12.08
CA PRO A 590 7.06 11.18 -11.69
C PRO A 590 6.99 11.70 -10.24
N THR A 591 8.16 11.92 -9.65
CA THR A 591 8.33 12.57 -8.35
C THR A 591 8.55 14.06 -8.56
N TRP A 592 7.95 14.90 -7.72
CA TRP A 592 8.26 16.33 -7.71
C TRP A 592 9.47 16.63 -6.84
N TYR A 593 10.50 17.24 -7.44
CA TYR A 593 11.69 17.73 -6.77
C TYR A 593 11.63 19.25 -6.56
N SER A 594 12.30 19.72 -5.50
CA SER A 594 12.46 21.16 -5.27
C SER A 594 13.43 21.78 -6.27
N PRO A 595 13.17 23.03 -6.72
CA PRO A 595 13.99 23.68 -7.72
C PRO A 595 15.44 23.86 -7.27
N PRO A 596 16.41 23.78 -8.20
CA PRO A 596 17.81 24.04 -7.90
C PRO A 596 18.00 25.39 -7.19
N ARG A 597 18.89 25.41 -6.18
CA ARG A 597 19.19 26.62 -5.37
C ARG A 597 17.96 27.22 -4.65
N GLN A 598 16.90 26.45 -4.48
CA GLN A 598 15.66 26.86 -3.81
C GLN A 598 14.96 28.07 -4.48
N GLN A 599 15.20 28.29 -5.78
CA GLN A 599 14.58 29.38 -6.53
C GLN A 599 13.14 28.99 -6.90
N GLN A 600 12.16 29.42 -6.09
CA GLN A 600 10.76 28.97 -6.20
C GLN A 600 10.15 29.30 -7.56
N ALA A 601 10.43 30.49 -8.11
CA ALA A 601 10.00 30.90 -9.44
C ALA A 601 10.45 29.98 -10.59
N LYS A 602 11.53 29.20 -10.38
CA LYS A 602 12.04 28.22 -11.36
C LYS A 602 11.48 26.82 -11.17
N SER A 603 10.54 26.63 -10.25
CA SER A 603 9.95 25.31 -10.05
C SER A 603 9.23 24.86 -11.31
N GLN A 604 9.43 23.60 -11.70
CA GLN A 604 8.74 22.96 -12.82
C GLN A 604 7.77 21.92 -12.27
N LEU A 605 6.69 21.65 -12.99
CA LEU A 605 5.82 20.51 -12.68
C LEU A 605 6.45 19.23 -13.23
N PRO A 606 6.18 18.06 -12.64
CA PRO A 606 6.67 16.80 -13.17
C PRO A 606 5.95 16.45 -14.48
N PHE A 607 6.69 15.97 -15.49
CA PHE A 607 6.11 15.61 -16.79
C PHE A 607 5.17 14.41 -16.68
N ASN A 608 3.99 14.46 -17.31
CA ASN A 608 2.93 13.44 -17.17
C ASN A 608 2.45 13.23 -15.72
N LEU A 609 2.21 14.30 -14.97
CA LEU A 609 1.70 14.22 -13.59
C LEU A 609 0.44 13.34 -13.46
N PHE A 610 -0.45 13.30 -14.46
CA PHE A 610 -1.66 12.46 -14.49
C PHE A 610 -1.52 11.22 -15.40
N GLY A 611 -0.30 10.87 -15.77
CA GLY A 611 -0.01 9.85 -16.78
C GLY A 611 -0.14 10.40 -18.20
N ARG A 612 0.24 9.59 -19.19
CA ARG A 612 0.03 9.95 -20.60
C ARG A 612 -1.46 9.92 -20.90
N GLU A 613 -1.99 10.97 -21.53
CA GLU A 613 -3.26 10.85 -22.24
C GLU A 613 -3.11 9.66 -23.17
N ALA A 614 -3.87 8.61 -22.90
CA ALA A 614 -4.18 7.68 -23.95
C ALA A 614 -4.94 8.59 -24.90
N TYR A 615 -4.40 8.82 -26.09
CA TYR A 615 -5.19 9.29 -27.20
C TYR A 615 -6.31 8.26 -27.38
N TYR A 616 -7.36 8.39 -26.57
CA TYR A 616 -8.69 8.05 -26.99
C TYR A 616 -8.95 9.10 -28.05
N SER A 617 -8.53 8.82 -29.28
CA SER A 617 -9.31 9.27 -30.41
C SER A 617 -10.73 8.83 -30.06
N GLU A 618 -11.57 9.79 -29.67
CA GLU A 618 -13.00 9.60 -29.86
C GLU A 618 -13.14 9.04 -31.27
N PRO A 619 -13.87 7.94 -31.48
CA PRO A 619 -14.06 7.43 -32.82
C PRO A 619 -14.69 8.57 -33.61
N GLU A 620 -13.91 9.22 -34.46
CA GLU A 620 -14.40 10.20 -35.43
C GLU A 620 -15.43 9.45 -36.27
N GLU A 621 -16.70 9.67 -35.94
CA GLU A 621 -17.79 9.41 -36.85
C GLU A 621 -17.52 10.25 -38.10
N ASP A 622 -17.32 9.52 -39.21
CA ASP A 622 -17.40 9.99 -40.58
C ASP A 622 -16.44 11.10 -41.04
N ALA A 623 -15.25 10.68 -41.46
CA ALA A 623 -14.61 11.27 -42.64
C ALA A 623 -13.97 10.17 -43.52
N ARG A 624 -14.80 9.59 -44.38
CA ARG A 624 -14.32 8.94 -45.61
C ARG A 624 -13.65 10.00 -46.47
N SER A 625 -12.32 10.02 -46.52
CA SER A 625 -11.62 10.54 -47.70
C SER A 625 -10.22 9.95 -47.85
N ALA A 626 -10.07 9.27 -48.98
CA ALA A 626 -8.86 9.11 -49.78
C ALA A 626 -7.65 8.42 -49.13
N ALA A 627 -7.44 7.19 -49.61
CA ALA A 627 -6.15 6.57 -49.71
C ALA A 627 -5.12 7.49 -50.37
N GLU A 628 -4.02 7.76 -49.67
CA GLU A 628 -2.72 7.90 -50.29
C GLU A 628 -1.76 6.99 -49.52
N SER A 629 -1.44 5.87 -50.17
CA SER A 629 -0.39 4.97 -49.72
C SER A 629 0.95 5.63 -50.00
N ASP A 630 1.57 6.21 -48.97
CA ASP A 630 2.99 6.49 -49.03
C ASP A 630 3.74 5.15 -49.02
N ARG A 631 4.03 4.66 -50.24
CA ARG A 631 5.07 3.67 -50.46
C ARG A 631 6.40 4.40 -50.27
N PHE A 632 6.93 4.36 -49.06
CA PHE A 632 8.33 4.71 -48.84
C PHE A 632 9.19 3.53 -49.28
N GLU A 633 10.15 3.81 -50.16
CA GLU A 633 11.11 2.84 -50.66
C GLU A 633 12.00 2.37 -49.49
N GLU A 634 12.25 1.05 -49.40
CA GLU A 634 13.11 0.43 -48.38
C GLU A 634 14.57 0.96 -48.38
N GLU A 635 14.92 1.83 -49.33
CA GLU A 635 16.29 2.29 -49.57
C GLU A 635 16.81 3.32 -48.54
N ASP A 636 15.94 3.93 -47.72
CA ASP A 636 16.33 4.90 -46.69
C ASP A 636 16.45 4.30 -45.26
N ALA A 637 16.16 3.01 -45.11
CA ALA A 637 16.34 2.32 -43.84
C ALA A 637 17.79 1.87 -43.67
N ASP A 638 18.37 2.06 -42.48
CA ASP A 638 19.69 1.51 -42.20
C ASP A 638 19.68 -0.03 -42.21
N GLU A 639 20.85 -0.65 -42.06
CA GLU A 639 21.02 -2.12 -42.03
C GLU A 639 20.20 -2.84 -40.94
N PHE A 640 19.58 -2.09 -40.01
CA PHE A 640 18.71 -2.58 -38.95
C PHE A 640 17.25 -2.16 -39.13
N GLY A 641 16.89 -1.51 -40.24
CA GLY A 641 15.54 -1.10 -40.57
C GLY A 641 15.12 0.25 -39.97
N TRP A 642 16.03 1.09 -39.46
CA TRP A 642 15.67 2.39 -38.90
C TRP A 642 15.66 3.50 -39.95
N ILE A 643 14.58 4.27 -39.97
CA ILE A 643 14.39 5.47 -40.78
C ILE A 643 14.21 6.66 -39.84
N ARG A 644 14.85 7.80 -40.15
CA ARG A 644 14.70 9.04 -39.37
C ARG A 644 13.41 9.78 -39.79
N ARG A 645 12.61 10.19 -38.80
CA ARG A 645 11.40 11.00 -38.93
C ARG A 645 11.52 12.28 -38.09
N ASP A 646 10.59 13.22 -38.28
CA ASP A 646 10.60 14.52 -37.60
C ASP A 646 10.47 14.41 -36.07
N ASP A 647 9.90 13.31 -35.57
CA ASP A 647 9.63 13.00 -34.15
C ASP A 647 10.55 11.92 -33.55
N GLY A 648 11.49 11.36 -34.34
CA GLY A 648 12.43 10.35 -33.86
C GLY A 648 12.86 9.36 -34.93
N TRP A 649 13.14 8.13 -34.52
CA TRP A 649 13.55 7.04 -35.40
C TRP A 649 12.47 5.97 -35.43
N PHE A 650 12.08 5.54 -36.62
CA PHE A 650 11.05 4.54 -36.85
C PHE A 650 11.68 3.28 -37.42
N ASN A 651 11.45 2.12 -36.79
CA ASN A 651 11.95 0.85 -37.30
C ASN A 651 10.90 0.16 -38.17
N ILE A 652 11.22 -0.11 -39.44
CA ILE A 652 10.28 -0.68 -40.41
C ILE A 652 9.91 -2.14 -40.13
N HIS A 653 10.78 -2.89 -39.46
CA HIS A 653 10.54 -4.30 -39.17
C HIS A 653 9.67 -4.50 -37.93
N SER A 654 9.91 -3.72 -36.86
CA SER A 654 9.12 -3.79 -35.63
C SER A 654 7.92 -2.84 -35.61
N LYS A 655 7.88 -1.86 -36.53
CA LYS A 655 6.88 -0.78 -36.57
C LYS A 655 6.82 0.06 -35.29
N THR A 656 7.98 0.32 -34.67
CA THR A 656 8.09 1.05 -33.40
C THR A 656 8.93 2.31 -33.53
N PHE A 657 8.60 3.33 -32.73
CA PHE A 657 9.32 4.60 -32.63
C PHE A 657 10.33 4.60 -31.47
N SER A 658 11.47 5.25 -31.67
CA SER A 658 12.51 5.51 -30.65
C SER A 658 13.03 6.94 -30.79
N HIS A 659 13.20 7.64 -29.68
CA HIS A 659 13.84 8.97 -29.69
C HIS A 659 15.38 8.89 -29.78
N ILE A 660 15.96 7.70 -29.62
CA ILE A 660 17.41 7.47 -29.57
C ILE A 660 17.78 6.45 -30.66
N HIS A 661 18.76 6.80 -31.50
CA HIS A 661 19.36 5.90 -32.49
C HIS A 661 20.76 5.53 -32.06
N TYR A 662 21.00 4.22 -31.96
CA TYR A 662 22.17 3.66 -31.29
C TYR A 662 23.51 3.91 -32.03
N LYS A 663 23.50 4.46 -33.25
CA LYS A 663 24.71 4.70 -34.05
C LYS A 663 25.47 6.00 -33.71
N LYS A 664 25.16 6.65 -32.57
CA LYS A 664 25.77 7.93 -32.14
C LYS A 664 26.37 7.95 -30.73
N LEU A 665 26.83 6.80 -30.25
CA LEU A 665 27.75 6.70 -29.10
C LEU A 665 29.13 6.26 -29.61
N GLU A 666 29.82 7.15 -30.32
CA GLU A 666 31.28 7.14 -30.52
C GLU A 666 31.84 8.54 -30.22
#